data_AF-A0A857F3B4-F1
#
_entry.id   AF-A0A857F3B4-F1
#
_cell.length_a   1.000
_cell.length_b   1.000
_cell.length_c   1.000
_cell.angle_alpha   90.00
_cell.angle_beta   90.00
_cell.angle_gamma   90.00
#
_symmetry.space_group_name_H-M   'P 1'
#
loop_
_entity.id
_entity.type
_entity.pdbx_description
1 polymer ?
#
loop_
_entity_poly.entity_id
_entity_poly.type
_entity_poly.pdbx_seq_one_letter_code
_entity_poly.pdbx_strand_id
1 'polypeptide(L)'
;MHKALTVCPYCGSGCKINLLVENGKVVGAEGANGVTNQGELCLKGYYGWDFLNDTKLLTPRLKKPMIRRQKGGKLEAVSWDEAIEFASSKLREIKEKYGPEAIMHTGSSRGPGNETNYVMQKFARAVTGSNNIDCCARVCHGPSVAGLQVTLGNGAMSNSICEIEDTKCILVFGYNAADSHPIVARRILKAKEKGAKVIVCDPRHIETARIADLWLPLKNGSNMALVNAFANVLITEELYDKDYVSRYTEGFDEYREIVAKYTPEYVEGITGLPAQTIREAMRIYAAAPSATILWGMGVTQWGQGVDVVKGLSGLALLTGNLGRPNVGVGPVRGQNNVQGACDMGALPNMYPGYQAVTDPATLEKFAKAWGVPSLSGKIGYSLTDVPHKVKEGKIKANYVMGEDPLQTEPDLSMMREAFSELELLIVQDIFMTKTAAEADVIFPATSWGEHEGVYSAADRGFQRFEKAVDPQGDVKPDWEIISLMATALGYPMKYNNTKEIWDELRELCPLYYGATYEKMAGLGYIPWPCTTEDSPGTPWLYAGNKFDRPGGKGLLFASEWRAPMEQVDEEYPLVLCTVREVGHYSCRSMTGNCSALQTLADEPGYVQISPQDADKMRLQDQQLVWVESRRGKVITRVSVSERINVGAVYMTYQWWIGACNELTLDHLDPISKTPEYKYCAVKLEAITDQTWAENYVQQEYSQLKARLRREAEVI
;
A
#
# COMPACT_ATOMS: atom_id res chain seq x y z
N MET A 1 -35.24 7.57 -3.81
CA MET A 1 -33.95 7.06 -3.31
C MET A 1 -33.72 5.64 -3.82
N HIS A 2 -32.54 5.31 -4.34
CA HIS A 2 -32.16 3.93 -4.71
C HIS A 2 -30.82 3.55 -4.05
N LYS A 3 -30.48 2.26 -4.06
CA LYS A 3 -29.24 1.73 -3.49
C LYS A 3 -28.33 1.26 -4.63
N ALA A 4 -27.09 1.73 -4.67
CA ALA A 4 -26.08 1.29 -5.62
C ALA A 4 -25.01 0.47 -4.91
N LEU A 5 -24.74 -0.75 -5.39
CA LEU A 5 -23.83 -1.67 -4.73
C LEU A 5 -22.39 -1.42 -5.16
N THR A 6 -21.50 -1.25 -4.21
CA THR A 6 -20.09 -0.95 -4.48
C THR A 6 -19.17 -1.61 -3.46
N VAL A 7 -17.86 -1.43 -3.63
CA VAL A 7 -16.81 -1.87 -2.71
C VAL A 7 -16.14 -0.63 -2.12
N CYS A 8 -15.84 -0.66 -0.83
CA CYS A 8 -15.20 0.41 -0.10
C CYS A 8 -13.87 0.84 -0.73
N PRO A 9 -13.64 2.14 -1.00
CA PRO A 9 -12.44 2.61 -1.70
C PRO A 9 -11.24 2.85 -0.75
N TYR A 10 -11.28 2.35 0.49
CA TYR A 10 -10.28 2.66 1.52
C TYR A 10 -9.23 1.55 1.69
N CYS A 11 -9.37 0.71 2.72
CA CYS A 11 -8.41 -0.36 3.02
C CYS A 11 -8.69 -1.63 2.21
N GLY A 12 -7.70 -2.53 2.14
CA GLY A 12 -7.79 -3.83 1.45
C GLY A 12 -8.77 -4.84 2.03
N SER A 13 -9.66 -4.48 2.96
CA SER A 13 -10.66 -5.40 3.52
C SER A 13 -11.78 -5.80 2.56
N GLY A 14 -12.00 -5.08 1.45
CA GLY A 14 -13.00 -5.48 0.45
C GLY A 14 -14.47 -5.40 0.90
N CYS A 15 -14.82 -4.44 1.76
CA CYS A 15 -16.17 -4.31 2.30
C CYS A 15 -17.17 -3.93 1.21
N LYS A 16 -18.29 -4.66 1.08
CA LYS A 16 -19.41 -4.26 0.21
C LYS A 16 -20.26 -3.20 0.91
N ILE A 17 -20.66 -2.18 0.15
CA ILE A 17 -21.40 -1.00 0.61
C ILE A 17 -22.59 -0.78 -0.33
N ASN A 18 -23.74 -0.43 0.22
CA ASN A 18 -24.81 0.21 -0.54
C ASN A 18 -24.70 1.72 -0.39
N LEU A 19 -24.41 2.42 -1.50
CA LEU A 19 -24.53 3.87 -1.54
C LEU A 19 -26.01 4.25 -1.68
N LEU A 20 -26.48 5.14 -0.81
CA LEU A 20 -27.84 5.66 -0.85
C LEU A 20 -27.85 6.88 -1.77
N VAL A 21 -28.61 6.80 -2.86
CA VAL A 21 -28.64 7.83 -3.91
C VAL A 21 -30.02 8.48 -4.00
N GLU A 22 -30.04 9.81 -3.91
CA GLU A 22 -31.23 10.64 -4.05
C GLU A 22 -30.94 11.84 -4.95
N ASN A 23 -31.81 12.10 -5.93
CA ASN A 23 -31.68 13.21 -6.87
C ASN A 23 -30.29 13.29 -7.54
N GLY A 24 -29.74 12.14 -7.93
CA GLY A 24 -28.44 12.03 -8.60
C GLY A 24 -27.23 12.27 -7.70
N LYS A 25 -27.41 12.34 -6.37
CA LYS A 25 -26.33 12.54 -5.39
C LYS A 25 -26.30 11.41 -4.37
N VAL A 26 -25.11 11.05 -3.93
CA VAL A 26 -24.94 10.17 -2.77
C VAL A 26 -25.30 10.98 -1.52
N VAL A 27 -26.17 10.41 -0.67
CA VAL A 27 -26.65 11.03 0.58
C VAL A 27 -26.37 10.18 1.82
N GLY A 28 -25.85 8.97 1.63
CA GLY A 28 -25.53 8.05 2.71
C GLY A 28 -24.83 6.78 2.22
N ALA A 29 -24.33 6.00 3.16
CA ALA A 29 -23.80 4.66 2.93
C ALA A 29 -24.25 3.73 4.06
N GLU A 30 -24.55 2.48 3.71
CA GLU A 30 -24.82 1.40 4.66
C GLU A 30 -24.03 0.15 4.24
N GLY A 31 -23.72 -0.73 5.20
CA GLY A 31 -23.02 -1.97 4.89
C GLY A 31 -23.91 -2.94 4.12
N ALA A 32 -23.41 -3.44 2.99
CA ALA A 32 -24.00 -4.56 2.29
C ALA A 32 -23.42 -5.88 2.82
N ASN A 33 -24.13 -6.98 2.62
CA ASN A 33 -23.79 -8.29 3.17
C ASN A 33 -22.66 -8.99 2.38
N GLY A 34 -21.55 -8.30 2.16
CA GLY A 34 -20.38 -8.82 1.47
C GLY A 34 -19.65 -9.89 2.27
N VAL A 35 -18.86 -10.72 1.59
CA VAL A 35 -18.18 -11.88 2.18
C VAL A 35 -17.28 -11.51 3.37
N THR A 36 -16.47 -10.46 3.22
CA THR A 36 -15.55 -10.04 4.29
C THR A 36 -16.25 -9.26 5.41
N ASN A 37 -17.17 -8.35 5.09
CA ASN A 37 -17.71 -7.39 6.04
C ASN A 37 -19.05 -7.78 6.66
N GLN A 38 -19.85 -8.65 6.03
CA GLN A 38 -21.09 -9.21 6.57
C GLN A 38 -22.08 -8.13 7.07
N GLY A 39 -22.25 -7.04 6.32
CA GLY A 39 -23.15 -5.93 6.67
C GLY A 39 -22.53 -4.84 7.55
N GLU A 40 -21.34 -5.05 8.10
CA GLU A 40 -20.69 -4.05 8.95
C GLU A 40 -19.76 -3.14 8.16
N LEU A 41 -19.54 -1.92 8.66
CA LEU A 41 -18.55 -0.99 8.14
C LEU A 41 -17.80 -0.31 9.29
N CYS A 42 -16.58 0.13 9.00
CA CYS A 42 -15.88 1.06 9.87
C CYS A 42 -16.29 2.50 9.56
N LEU A 43 -15.83 3.44 10.39
CA LEU A 43 -16.09 4.87 10.26
C LEU A 43 -15.86 5.41 8.85
N LYS A 44 -14.73 5.03 8.23
CA LYS A 44 -14.39 5.45 6.86
C LYS A 44 -15.40 4.93 5.84
N GLY A 45 -15.80 3.66 5.91
CA GLY A 45 -16.77 3.10 4.97
C GLY A 45 -18.17 3.72 5.13
N TYR A 46 -18.53 4.10 6.35
CA TYR A 46 -19.85 4.64 6.68
C TYR A 46 -19.98 6.14 6.36
N TYR A 47 -18.93 6.93 6.65
CA TYR A 47 -18.96 8.39 6.51
C TYR A 47 -18.10 8.94 5.36
N GLY A 48 -17.19 8.14 4.83
CA GLY A 48 -16.21 8.58 3.83
C GLY A 48 -16.71 8.45 2.40
N TRP A 49 -17.83 9.07 2.06
CA TRP A 49 -18.38 9.04 0.70
C TRP A 49 -18.76 10.43 0.18
N ASP A 50 -18.95 11.41 1.06
CA ASP A 50 -19.43 12.75 0.73
C ASP A 50 -18.37 13.59 -0.01
N PHE A 51 -17.10 13.16 -0.03
CA PHE A 51 -16.07 13.72 -0.92
C PHE A 51 -16.49 13.72 -2.40
N LEU A 52 -17.42 12.84 -2.81
CA LEU A 52 -17.99 12.82 -4.16
C LEU A 52 -18.73 14.10 -4.51
N ASN A 53 -19.28 14.77 -3.51
CA ASN A 53 -20.10 15.97 -3.67
C ASN A 53 -19.27 17.28 -3.75
N ASP A 54 -17.94 17.18 -3.93
CA ASP A 54 -17.02 18.34 -4.00
C ASP A 54 -17.20 19.29 -2.82
N THR A 55 -17.02 18.77 -1.60
CA THR A 55 -17.21 19.53 -0.34
C THR A 55 -16.23 20.69 -0.19
N LYS A 56 -15.08 20.63 -0.87
CA LYS A 56 -13.98 21.61 -0.82
C LYS A 56 -13.45 21.86 0.60
N LEU A 57 -13.65 20.90 1.51
CA LEU A 57 -13.22 21.01 2.90
C LEU A 57 -11.70 21.01 3.04
N LEU A 58 -11.01 20.22 2.22
CA LEU A 58 -9.55 20.18 2.11
C LEU A 58 -9.08 20.71 0.75
N THR A 59 -9.63 20.16 -0.34
CA THR A 59 -9.24 20.54 -1.70
C THR A 59 -10.38 20.33 -2.70
N PRO A 60 -10.53 21.16 -3.76
CA PRO A 60 -11.57 20.97 -4.76
C PRO A 60 -11.36 19.73 -5.65
N ARG A 61 -12.47 19.13 -6.10
CA ARG A 61 -12.49 18.14 -7.19
C ARG A 61 -12.01 18.79 -8.49
N LEU A 62 -11.22 18.05 -9.27
CA LEU A 62 -10.85 18.45 -10.63
C LEU A 62 -12.05 18.25 -11.58
N LYS A 63 -12.28 19.22 -12.49
CA LYS A 63 -13.51 19.26 -13.33
C LYS A 63 -13.27 19.46 -14.82
N LYS A 64 -12.07 19.86 -15.22
CA LYS A 64 -11.68 20.12 -16.62
C LYS A 64 -10.18 19.81 -16.79
N PRO A 65 -9.74 19.41 -17.98
CA PRO A 65 -8.32 19.33 -18.30
C PRO A 65 -7.63 20.68 -18.10
N MET A 66 -6.37 20.66 -17.68
CA MET A 66 -5.58 21.87 -17.48
C MET A 66 -4.16 21.72 -18.03
N ILE A 67 -3.57 22.81 -18.51
CA ILE A 67 -2.17 22.86 -18.94
C ILE A 67 -1.47 24.03 -18.25
N ARG A 68 -0.21 23.83 -17.87
CA ARG A 68 0.75 24.87 -17.52
C ARG A 68 1.75 24.99 -18.67
N ARG A 69 1.61 26.04 -19.49
CA ARG A 69 2.41 26.19 -20.73
C ARG A 69 3.88 26.54 -20.49
N GLN A 70 4.19 27.12 -19.34
CA GLN A 70 5.53 27.54 -18.94
C GLN A 70 5.77 27.08 -17.50
N LYS A 71 6.94 26.49 -17.22
CA LYS A 71 7.33 26.14 -15.85
C LYS A 71 7.22 27.35 -14.93
N GLY A 72 6.59 27.18 -13.77
CA GLY A 72 6.30 28.26 -12.82
C GLY A 72 5.20 29.25 -13.27
N GLY A 73 4.58 29.03 -14.44
CA GLY A 73 3.40 29.76 -14.92
C GLY A 73 2.14 29.38 -14.15
N LYS A 74 0.95 29.68 -14.69
CA LYS A 74 -0.34 29.25 -14.11
C LYS A 74 -0.88 28.01 -14.84
N LEU A 75 -1.63 27.17 -14.14
CA LEU A 75 -2.50 26.19 -14.80
C LEU A 75 -3.67 26.94 -15.45
N GLU A 76 -4.03 26.54 -16.67
CA GLU A 76 -5.14 27.08 -17.44
C GLU A 76 -6.08 25.94 -17.82
N ALA A 77 -7.39 26.13 -17.62
CA ALA A 77 -8.38 25.16 -18.08
C ALA A 77 -8.44 25.16 -19.62
N VAL A 78 -8.38 23.98 -20.22
CA VAL A 78 -8.35 23.78 -21.68
C VAL A 78 -9.34 22.69 -22.11
N SER A 79 -9.53 22.51 -23.42
CA SER A 79 -10.32 21.39 -23.94
C SER A 79 -9.55 20.06 -23.81
N TRP A 80 -10.29 18.95 -23.88
CA TRP A 80 -9.68 17.62 -23.96
C TRP A 80 -8.73 17.47 -25.16
N ASP A 81 -9.15 17.92 -26.34
CA ASP A 81 -8.34 17.82 -27.56
C ASP A 81 -7.00 18.55 -27.41
N GLU A 82 -7.03 19.76 -26.81
CA GLU A 82 -5.80 20.53 -26.56
C GLU A 82 -4.91 19.86 -25.51
N ALA A 83 -5.49 19.37 -24.41
CA ALA A 83 -4.73 18.68 -23.35
C ALA A 83 -4.07 17.39 -23.85
N ILE A 84 -4.82 16.57 -24.60
CA ILE A 84 -4.31 15.32 -25.18
C ILE A 84 -3.23 15.62 -26.22
N GLU A 85 -3.44 16.59 -27.12
CA GLU A 85 -2.45 16.95 -28.13
C GLU A 85 -1.16 17.49 -27.50
N PHE A 86 -1.26 18.37 -26.50
CA PHE A 86 -0.11 18.92 -25.80
C PHE A 86 0.71 17.82 -25.10
N ALA A 87 0.04 16.99 -24.30
CA ALA A 87 0.69 15.92 -23.55
C ALA A 87 1.30 14.86 -24.48
N SER A 88 0.56 14.41 -25.49
CA SER A 88 1.03 13.39 -26.43
C SER A 88 2.18 13.89 -27.30
N SER A 89 2.15 15.15 -27.76
CA SER A 89 3.27 15.76 -28.48
C SER A 89 4.54 15.80 -27.63
N LYS A 90 4.44 16.22 -26.36
CA LYS A 90 5.59 16.26 -25.44
C LYS A 90 6.13 14.87 -25.14
N LEU A 91 5.27 13.88 -24.89
CA LEU A 91 5.69 12.50 -24.70
C LEU A 91 6.37 11.92 -25.95
N ARG A 92 5.86 12.24 -27.16
CA ARG A 92 6.48 11.83 -28.42
C ARG A 92 7.88 12.44 -28.58
N GLU A 93 8.03 13.74 -28.36
CA GLU A 93 9.33 14.43 -28.39
C GLU A 93 10.33 13.79 -27.43
N ILE A 94 9.91 13.53 -26.18
CA ILE A 94 10.76 12.91 -25.16
C ILE A 94 11.15 11.49 -25.55
N LYS A 95 10.18 10.68 -26.02
CA LYS A 95 10.42 9.31 -26.46
C LYS A 95 11.40 9.26 -27.65
N GLU A 96 11.25 10.14 -28.64
CA GLU A 96 12.13 10.21 -29.81
C GLU A 96 13.54 10.67 -29.45
N LYS A 97 13.67 11.64 -28.55
CA LYS A 97 14.96 12.23 -28.16
C LYS A 97 15.75 11.39 -27.16
N TYR A 98 15.08 10.78 -26.18
CA TYR A 98 15.73 10.11 -25.05
C TYR A 98 15.42 8.61 -24.94
N GLY A 99 14.50 8.11 -25.76
CA GLY A 99 14.04 6.73 -25.72
C GLY A 99 12.88 6.48 -24.74
N PRO A 100 12.26 5.30 -24.81
CA PRO A 100 11.04 4.99 -24.05
C PRO A 100 11.29 4.82 -22.53
N GLU A 101 12.52 4.53 -22.12
CA GLU A 101 12.93 4.43 -20.71
C GLU A 101 13.02 5.80 -20.03
N ALA A 102 12.85 6.91 -20.78
CA ALA A 102 12.82 8.26 -20.23
C ALA A 102 11.45 8.70 -19.69
N ILE A 103 10.44 7.85 -19.82
CA ILE A 103 9.07 8.13 -19.40
C ILE A 103 8.71 7.13 -18.30
N MET A 104 8.26 7.64 -17.16
CA MET A 104 7.72 6.87 -16.04
C MET A 104 6.20 6.94 -16.03
N HIS A 105 5.55 5.86 -15.61
CA HIS A 105 4.11 5.81 -15.40
C HIS A 105 3.82 5.22 -14.02
N THR A 106 2.66 5.56 -13.47
CA THR A 106 2.16 4.95 -12.24
C THR A 106 0.80 4.32 -12.50
N GLY A 107 0.58 3.12 -11.95
CA GLY A 107 -0.78 2.62 -11.71
C GLY A 107 -1.41 3.32 -10.50
N SER A 108 -2.69 3.05 -10.23
CA SER A 108 -3.37 3.54 -9.04
C SER A 108 -4.03 2.42 -8.27
N SER A 109 -3.70 2.31 -6.99
CA SER A 109 -4.23 1.29 -6.09
C SER A 109 -5.53 1.72 -5.38
N ARG A 110 -6.21 2.77 -5.91
CA ARG A 110 -7.38 3.43 -5.30
C ARG A 110 -8.67 3.21 -6.10
N GLY A 111 -9.38 4.30 -6.39
CA GLY A 111 -10.68 4.34 -7.06
C GLY A 111 -10.74 3.72 -8.47
N PRO A 112 -9.73 3.85 -9.35
CA PRO A 112 -9.91 3.57 -10.78
C PRO A 112 -10.23 2.13 -11.22
N GLY A 113 -10.00 1.13 -10.36
CA GLY A 113 -10.26 -0.28 -10.67
C GLY A 113 -9.10 -1.02 -11.33
N ASN A 114 -9.26 -2.34 -11.46
CA ASN A 114 -8.27 -3.23 -12.08
C ASN A 114 -8.11 -2.95 -13.57
N GLU A 115 -9.21 -2.71 -14.26
CA GLU A 115 -9.27 -2.46 -15.70
C GLU A 115 -8.39 -1.28 -16.10
N THR A 116 -8.46 -0.18 -15.35
CA THR A 116 -7.60 0.98 -15.57
C THR A 116 -6.12 0.65 -15.38
N ASN A 117 -5.76 -0.12 -14.33
CA ASN A 117 -4.36 -0.51 -14.13
C ASN A 117 -3.84 -1.41 -15.27
N TYR A 118 -4.69 -2.30 -15.80
CA TYR A 118 -4.38 -3.08 -16.99
C TYR A 118 -4.14 -2.17 -18.21
N VAL A 119 -5.00 -1.17 -18.42
CA VAL A 119 -4.86 -0.22 -19.53
C VAL A 119 -3.60 0.65 -19.39
N MET A 120 -3.29 1.12 -18.18
CA MET A 120 -2.07 1.90 -17.92
C MET A 120 -0.81 1.09 -18.24
N GLN A 121 -0.75 -0.17 -17.80
CA GLN A 121 0.43 -0.99 -18.09
C GLN A 121 0.56 -1.33 -19.59
N LYS A 122 -0.58 -1.52 -20.27
CA LYS A 122 -0.62 -1.74 -21.71
C LYS A 122 -0.13 -0.48 -22.43
N PHE A 123 -0.54 0.70 -21.98
CA PHE A 123 -0.04 1.99 -22.48
C PHE A 123 1.48 2.11 -22.32
N ALA A 124 2.00 1.92 -21.10
CA ALA A 124 3.44 2.02 -20.84
C ALA A 124 4.26 1.08 -21.75
N ARG A 125 3.78 -0.16 -21.95
CA ARG A 125 4.53 -1.21 -22.64
C ARG A 125 4.34 -1.23 -24.15
N ALA A 126 3.11 -1.13 -24.63
CA ALA A 126 2.78 -1.22 -26.05
C ALA A 126 2.89 0.14 -26.77
N VAL A 127 2.62 1.24 -26.06
CA VAL A 127 2.59 2.60 -26.65
C VAL A 127 3.88 3.33 -26.36
N THR A 128 4.22 3.50 -25.08
CA THR A 128 5.47 4.16 -24.71
C THR A 128 6.67 3.29 -25.07
N GLY A 129 6.60 1.98 -24.81
CA GLY A 129 7.62 1.02 -25.23
C GLY A 129 8.62 0.63 -24.15
N SER A 130 8.29 0.83 -22.86
CA SER A 130 9.14 0.47 -21.73
C SER A 130 8.35 -0.22 -20.63
N ASN A 131 9.06 -0.85 -19.69
CA ASN A 131 8.47 -1.42 -18.48
C ASN A 131 8.48 -0.45 -17.30
N ASN A 132 8.66 0.86 -17.55
CA ASN A 132 8.61 1.89 -16.52
C ASN A 132 7.16 2.17 -16.11
N ILE A 133 6.64 1.25 -15.31
CA ILE A 133 5.37 1.37 -14.63
C ILE A 133 5.49 0.71 -13.26
N ASP A 134 4.99 1.38 -12.24
CA ASP A 134 4.96 0.86 -10.87
C ASP A 134 3.73 1.40 -10.15
N CYS A 135 3.52 1.00 -8.90
CA CYS A 135 2.44 1.53 -8.07
C CYS A 135 2.84 1.55 -6.60
N CYS A 136 1.97 2.09 -5.74
CA CYS A 136 2.19 2.18 -4.29
C CYS A 136 2.52 0.84 -3.58
N ALA A 137 2.36 -0.32 -4.23
CA ALA A 137 2.90 -1.58 -3.73
C ALA A 137 4.39 -1.43 -3.38
N ARG A 138 5.15 -0.67 -4.19
CA ARG A 138 6.57 -0.35 -3.98
C ARG A 138 6.88 0.15 -2.59
N VAL A 139 6.06 1.08 -2.10
CA VAL A 139 6.25 1.74 -0.80
C VAL A 139 5.51 1.03 0.33
N CYS A 140 4.83 -0.08 0.05
CA CYS A 140 3.95 -0.76 0.99
C CYS A 140 4.36 -2.24 1.15
N HIS A 141 3.89 -3.14 0.27
CA HIS A 141 4.10 -4.59 0.36
C HIS A 141 5.03 -5.15 -0.73
N GLY A 142 5.81 -4.31 -1.42
CA GLY A 142 6.89 -4.72 -2.31
C GLY A 142 7.80 -5.81 -1.69
N PRO A 143 8.18 -5.71 -0.40
CA PRO A 143 9.00 -6.72 0.26
C PRO A 143 8.25 -8.03 0.48
N SER A 144 6.94 -7.95 0.70
CA SER A 144 6.09 -9.15 0.82
C SER A 144 6.03 -9.91 -0.50
N VAL A 145 5.88 -9.21 -1.63
CA VAL A 145 5.94 -9.84 -2.96
C VAL A 145 7.30 -10.49 -3.17
N ALA A 146 8.38 -9.72 -3.02
CA ALA A 146 9.72 -10.21 -3.31
C ALA A 146 10.14 -11.38 -2.40
N GLY A 147 9.84 -11.29 -1.10
CA GLY A 147 10.17 -12.34 -0.12
C GLY A 147 9.39 -13.63 -0.36
N LEU A 148 8.06 -13.55 -0.48
CA LEU A 148 7.22 -14.73 -0.66
C LEU A 148 7.33 -15.35 -2.06
N GLN A 149 7.63 -14.56 -3.10
CA GLN A 149 7.96 -15.12 -4.41
C GLN A 149 9.19 -16.04 -4.33
N VAL A 150 10.17 -15.68 -3.50
CA VAL A 150 11.37 -16.50 -3.29
C VAL A 150 11.07 -17.74 -2.47
N THR A 151 10.28 -17.64 -1.40
CA THR A 151 10.08 -18.77 -0.46
C THR A 151 8.91 -19.68 -0.79
N LEU A 152 7.84 -19.16 -1.39
CA LEU A 152 6.60 -19.88 -1.68
C LEU A 152 6.17 -19.81 -3.15
N GLY A 153 6.74 -18.89 -3.93
CA GLY A 153 6.41 -18.71 -5.36
C GLY A 153 5.22 -17.79 -5.64
N ASN A 154 4.61 -17.19 -4.62
CA ASN A 154 3.53 -16.22 -4.78
C ASN A 154 3.58 -15.15 -3.68
N GLY A 155 3.40 -13.88 -4.06
CA GLY A 155 3.48 -12.71 -3.18
C GLY A 155 2.21 -12.35 -2.39
N ALA A 156 1.11 -13.07 -2.59
CA ALA A 156 -0.19 -12.75 -2.01
C ALA A 156 -0.41 -13.37 -0.62
N MET A 157 -1.54 -13.06 0.02
CA MET A 157 -1.98 -13.83 1.19
C MET A 157 -2.26 -15.28 0.77
N SER A 158 -1.72 -16.22 1.54
CA SER A 158 -1.89 -17.65 1.24
C SER A 158 -3.31 -18.13 1.50
N ASN A 159 -4.04 -17.51 2.43
CA ASN A 159 -5.38 -17.89 2.85
C ASN A 159 -6.33 -16.68 2.84
N SER A 160 -7.63 -16.93 2.76
CA SER A 160 -8.64 -15.88 2.71
C SER A 160 -8.82 -15.16 4.06
N ILE A 161 -9.24 -13.89 4.03
CA ILE A 161 -9.53 -13.09 5.23
C ILE A 161 -10.55 -13.79 6.13
N CYS A 162 -11.53 -14.48 5.53
CA CYS A 162 -12.57 -15.18 6.27
C CYS A 162 -12.05 -16.42 7.02
N GLU A 163 -10.91 -16.99 6.66
CA GLU A 163 -10.34 -18.15 7.35
C GLU A 163 -9.65 -17.77 8.67
N ILE A 164 -9.31 -16.48 8.85
CA ILE A 164 -8.67 -15.97 10.07
C ILE A 164 -9.50 -16.31 11.31
N GLU A 165 -10.83 -16.26 11.20
CA GLU A 165 -11.69 -16.47 12.37
C GLU A 165 -11.78 -17.93 12.83
N ASP A 166 -11.22 -18.89 12.10
CA ASP A 166 -11.26 -20.32 12.44
C ASP A 166 -9.88 -20.91 12.77
N THR A 167 -8.82 -20.10 12.72
CA THR A 167 -7.47 -20.50 13.16
C THR A 167 -7.39 -20.67 14.68
N LYS A 168 -6.39 -21.41 15.18
CA LYS A 168 -6.18 -21.66 16.62
C LYS A 168 -5.05 -20.85 17.23
N CYS A 169 -4.18 -20.25 16.41
CA CYS A 169 -3.22 -19.26 16.84
C CYS A 169 -3.02 -18.18 15.78
N ILE A 170 -2.93 -16.93 16.20
CA ILE A 170 -2.61 -15.80 15.34
C ILE A 170 -1.32 -15.17 15.83
N LEU A 171 -0.30 -15.17 14.98
CA LEU A 171 0.92 -14.39 15.18
C LEU A 171 0.79 -13.07 14.41
N VAL A 172 0.50 -11.99 15.11
CA VAL A 172 0.47 -10.63 14.56
C VAL A 172 1.86 -10.02 14.69
N PHE A 173 2.51 -9.73 13.56
CA PHE A 173 3.89 -9.22 13.55
C PHE A 173 3.96 -7.87 12.80
N GLY A 174 4.28 -6.79 13.51
CA GLY A 174 4.41 -5.45 12.93
C GLY A 174 3.14 -4.97 12.23
N TYR A 175 1.97 -5.25 12.82
CA TYR A 175 0.68 -5.00 12.18
C TYR A 175 -0.41 -4.60 13.17
N ASN A 176 -1.02 -3.44 12.92
CA ASN A 176 -2.15 -2.94 13.69
C ASN A 176 -3.45 -3.06 12.87
N ALA A 177 -4.09 -4.23 12.97
CA ALA A 177 -5.35 -4.51 12.27
C ALA A 177 -6.48 -3.56 12.68
N ALA A 178 -6.55 -3.15 13.96
CA ALA A 178 -7.66 -2.35 14.48
C ALA A 178 -7.80 -1.01 13.75
N ASP A 179 -6.68 -0.33 13.48
CA ASP A 179 -6.69 0.97 12.80
C ASP A 179 -6.53 0.84 11.27
N SER A 180 -5.84 -0.21 10.81
CA SER A 180 -5.53 -0.40 9.39
C SER A 180 -6.67 -1.08 8.62
N HIS A 181 -7.27 -2.11 9.21
CA HIS A 181 -8.26 -2.99 8.59
C HIS A 181 -9.30 -3.46 9.61
N PRO A 182 -10.22 -2.58 10.07
CA PRO A 182 -11.14 -2.90 11.16
C PRO A 182 -11.97 -4.18 10.96
N ILE A 183 -12.31 -4.53 9.70
CA ILE A 183 -13.02 -5.77 9.38
C ILE A 183 -12.13 -7.01 9.55
N VAL A 184 -10.82 -6.91 9.28
CA VAL A 184 -9.86 -7.97 9.59
C VAL A 184 -9.68 -8.09 11.11
N ALA A 185 -9.61 -6.97 11.83
CA ALA A 185 -9.56 -6.97 13.29
C ALA A 185 -10.76 -7.68 13.91
N ARG A 186 -11.97 -7.52 13.33
CA ARG A 186 -13.15 -8.28 13.74
C ARG A 186 -12.99 -9.79 13.56
N ARG A 187 -12.30 -10.25 12.50
CA ARG A 187 -12.00 -11.69 12.33
C ARG A 187 -11.00 -12.20 13.37
N ILE A 188 -10.01 -11.39 13.74
CA ILE A 188 -9.09 -11.70 14.86
C ILE A 188 -9.86 -11.82 16.18
N LEU A 189 -10.79 -10.91 16.46
CA LEU A 189 -11.66 -10.97 17.66
C LEU A 189 -12.51 -12.23 17.66
N LYS A 190 -13.15 -12.58 16.55
CA LYS A 190 -13.93 -13.82 16.43
C LYS A 190 -13.07 -15.08 16.63
N ALA A 191 -11.84 -15.10 16.12
CA ALA A 191 -10.91 -16.20 16.39
C ALA A 191 -10.63 -16.32 17.90
N LYS A 192 -10.36 -15.19 18.56
CA LYS A 192 -10.11 -15.12 20.01
C LYS A 192 -11.31 -15.59 20.81
N GLU A 193 -12.53 -15.19 20.44
CA GLU A 193 -13.79 -15.66 21.04
C GLU A 193 -13.99 -17.17 20.87
N LYS A 194 -13.56 -17.74 19.74
CA LYS A 194 -13.52 -19.19 19.48
C LYS A 194 -12.33 -19.91 20.14
N GLY A 195 -11.57 -19.22 21.00
CA GLY A 195 -10.48 -19.78 21.80
C GLY A 195 -9.10 -19.77 21.14
N ALA A 196 -8.92 -19.06 20.02
CA ALA A 196 -7.61 -18.91 19.41
C ALA A 196 -6.66 -18.13 20.32
N LYS A 197 -5.37 -18.52 20.31
CA LYS A 197 -4.30 -17.77 20.94
C LYS A 197 -3.86 -16.61 20.04
N VAL A 198 -3.53 -15.47 20.64
CA VAL A 198 -3.09 -14.27 19.90
C VAL A 198 -1.74 -13.83 20.47
N ILE A 199 -0.73 -13.82 19.62
CA ILE A 199 0.62 -13.32 19.92
C ILE A 199 0.83 -12.03 19.12
N VAL A 200 1.26 -10.96 19.78
CA VAL A 200 1.50 -9.66 19.12
C VAL A 200 2.96 -9.25 19.28
N CYS A 201 3.65 -9.05 18.17
CA CYS A 201 4.98 -8.45 18.10
C CYS A 201 4.86 -7.04 17.51
N ASP A 202 4.74 -6.03 18.37
CA ASP A 202 4.74 -4.60 18.00
C ASP A 202 5.39 -3.83 19.17
N PRO A 203 6.29 -2.86 18.93
CA PRO A 203 6.89 -2.08 20.01
C PRO A 203 5.85 -1.34 20.86
N ARG A 204 4.71 -0.98 20.26
CA ARG A 204 3.62 -0.27 20.93
C ARG A 204 2.60 -1.22 21.51
N HIS A 205 1.89 -0.76 22.54
CA HIS A 205 0.72 -1.43 23.07
C HIS A 205 -0.52 -1.09 22.21
N ILE A 206 -0.56 -1.64 20.98
CA ILE A 206 -1.66 -1.45 20.03
C ILE A 206 -2.97 -2.10 20.52
N GLU A 207 -4.11 -1.81 19.89
CA GLU A 207 -5.42 -2.35 20.35
C GLU A 207 -5.43 -3.88 20.34
N THR A 208 -4.82 -4.50 19.34
CA THR A 208 -4.69 -5.96 19.25
C THR A 208 -3.86 -6.54 20.41
N ALA A 209 -2.93 -5.78 20.98
CA ALA A 209 -2.12 -6.25 22.12
C ALA A 209 -2.97 -6.37 23.40
N ARG A 210 -4.04 -5.58 23.54
CA ARG A 210 -4.96 -5.67 24.70
C ARG A 210 -5.71 -6.99 24.79
N ILE A 211 -5.91 -7.66 23.66
CA ILE A 211 -6.58 -8.98 23.59
C ILE A 211 -5.58 -10.13 23.44
N ALA A 212 -4.29 -9.83 23.35
CA ALA A 212 -3.25 -10.83 23.13
C ALA A 212 -3.08 -11.71 24.37
N ASP A 213 -2.81 -13.00 24.14
CA ASP A 213 -2.31 -13.89 25.19
C ASP A 213 -0.87 -13.54 25.53
N LEU A 214 -0.09 -13.07 24.54
CA LEU A 214 1.28 -12.63 24.74
C LEU A 214 1.61 -11.43 23.84
N TRP A 215 2.11 -10.36 24.44
CA TRP A 215 2.63 -9.18 23.74
C TRP A 215 4.14 -9.09 23.92
N LEU A 216 4.85 -8.94 22.81
CA LEU A 216 6.30 -8.84 22.72
C LEU A 216 6.67 -7.41 22.26
N PRO A 217 6.94 -6.47 23.19
CA PRO A 217 7.34 -5.10 22.88
C PRO A 217 8.81 -5.03 22.44
N LEU A 218 9.13 -5.60 21.28
CA LEU A 218 10.48 -5.57 20.73
C LEU A 218 10.94 -4.12 20.47
N LYS A 219 12.24 -3.86 20.60
CA LYS A 219 12.85 -2.59 20.17
C LYS A 219 12.63 -2.36 18.67
N ASN A 220 12.39 -1.11 18.30
CA ASN A 220 12.26 -0.72 16.89
C ASN A 220 13.49 -1.18 16.09
N GLY A 221 13.28 -1.88 14.97
CA GLY A 221 14.37 -2.35 14.09
C GLY A 221 14.95 -3.73 14.42
N SER A 222 14.48 -4.42 15.46
CA SER A 222 15.02 -5.74 15.85
C SER A 222 14.29 -6.94 15.21
N ASN A 223 13.57 -6.72 14.10
CA ASN A 223 12.65 -7.71 13.52
C ASN A 223 13.33 -9.03 13.14
N MET A 224 14.42 -8.96 12.35
CA MET A 224 15.12 -10.15 11.87
C MET A 224 15.74 -10.96 13.02
N ALA A 225 16.25 -10.28 14.06
CA ALA A 225 16.80 -10.94 15.24
C ALA A 225 15.72 -11.76 15.96
N LEU A 226 14.51 -11.21 16.13
CA LEU A 226 13.39 -11.93 16.76
C LEU A 226 12.92 -13.10 15.90
N VAL A 227 12.80 -12.93 14.58
CA VAL A 227 12.39 -14.01 13.66
C VAL A 227 13.40 -15.16 13.66
N ASN A 228 14.71 -14.87 13.67
CA ASN A 228 15.74 -15.90 13.80
C ASN A 228 15.69 -16.59 15.17
N ALA A 229 15.41 -15.85 16.25
CA ALA A 229 15.26 -16.45 17.58
C ALA A 229 14.02 -17.34 17.68
N PHE A 230 12.92 -16.97 17.02
CA PHE A 230 11.76 -17.84 16.89
C PHE A 230 12.10 -19.16 16.19
N ALA A 231 12.80 -19.08 15.06
CA ALA A 231 13.30 -20.24 14.34
C ALA A 231 14.22 -21.12 15.19
N ASN A 232 15.14 -20.48 15.93
CA ASN A 232 16.05 -21.16 16.85
C ASN A 232 15.30 -21.96 17.90
N VAL A 233 14.28 -21.38 18.54
CA VAL A 233 13.44 -22.09 19.52
C VAL A 233 12.72 -23.27 18.89
N LEU A 234 12.07 -23.06 17.74
CA LEU A 234 11.34 -24.13 17.04
C LEU A 234 12.24 -25.33 16.72
N ILE A 235 13.50 -25.08 16.35
CA ILE A 235 14.47 -26.14 16.01
C ILE A 235 15.07 -26.77 17.27
N THR A 236 15.59 -25.96 18.20
CA THR A 236 16.34 -26.45 19.37
C THR A 236 15.46 -27.18 20.39
N GLU A 237 14.17 -26.83 20.46
CA GLU A 237 13.18 -27.53 21.29
C GLU A 237 12.42 -28.62 20.52
N GLU A 238 12.82 -28.91 19.28
CA GLU A 238 12.21 -29.93 18.40
C GLU A 238 10.70 -29.75 18.18
N LEU A 239 10.22 -28.50 18.12
CA LEU A 239 8.81 -28.14 17.96
C LEU A 239 8.34 -28.02 16.50
N TYR A 240 9.26 -28.10 15.54
CA TYR A 240 8.96 -28.05 14.11
C TYR A 240 8.43 -29.40 13.58
N ASP A 241 7.62 -29.36 12.53
CA ASP A 241 7.10 -30.55 11.87
C ASP A 241 8.18 -31.18 10.97
N LYS A 242 8.90 -32.15 11.54
CA LYS A 242 10.02 -32.85 10.89
C LYS A 242 9.61 -33.52 9.58
N ASP A 243 8.44 -34.15 9.54
CA ASP A 243 7.95 -34.86 8.35
C ASP A 243 7.60 -33.85 7.25
N TYR A 244 6.87 -32.79 7.60
CA TYR A 244 6.54 -31.72 6.67
C TYR A 244 7.79 -31.06 6.08
N VAL A 245 8.74 -30.68 6.93
CA VAL A 245 10.00 -30.05 6.51
C VAL A 245 10.76 -30.96 5.53
N SER A 246 10.92 -32.24 5.86
CA SER A 246 11.65 -33.18 4.99
C SER A 246 11.00 -33.36 3.60
N ARG A 247 9.66 -33.38 3.55
CA ARG A 247 8.90 -33.66 2.33
C ARG A 247 8.70 -32.43 1.45
N TYR A 248 8.37 -31.30 2.05
CA TYR A 248 7.81 -30.14 1.33
C TYR A 248 8.72 -28.91 1.35
N THR A 249 9.89 -28.99 1.99
CA THR A 249 10.83 -27.86 2.05
C THR A 249 12.23 -28.22 1.54
N GLU A 250 13.02 -27.19 1.28
CA GLU A 250 14.46 -27.25 0.98
C GLU A 250 15.22 -26.16 1.75
N GLY A 251 16.54 -26.31 1.89
CA GLY A 251 17.41 -25.35 2.57
C GLY A 251 17.42 -25.44 4.11
N PHE A 252 16.94 -26.54 4.70
CA PHE A 252 16.84 -26.68 6.16
C PHE A 252 18.21 -26.67 6.87
N ASP A 253 19.24 -27.28 6.30
CA ASP A 253 20.56 -27.37 6.94
C ASP A 253 21.23 -25.98 7.01
N GLU A 254 21.26 -25.24 5.91
CA GLU A 254 21.80 -23.87 5.87
C GLU A 254 20.99 -22.93 6.77
N TYR A 255 19.66 -23.08 6.75
CA TYR A 255 18.76 -22.34 7.63
C TYR A 255 19.08 -22.57 9.10
N ARG A 256 19.22 -23.85 9.51
CA ARG A 256 19.54 -24.25 10.88
C ARG A 256 20.89 -23.68 11.34
N GLU A 257 21.89 -23.70 10.47
CA GLU A 257 23.23 -23.17 10.79
C GLU A 257 23.19 -21.66 11.08
N ILE A 258 22.50 -20.89 10.25
CA ILE A 258 22.39 -19.43 10.43
C ILE A 258 21.65 -19.10 11.74
N VAL A 259 20.52 -19.75 11.99
CA VAL A 259 19.69 -19.44 13.18
C VAL A 259 20.28 -20.00 14.47
N ALA A 260 21.26 -20.91 14.42
CA ALA A 260 21.84 -21.55 15.61
C ALA A 260 22.40 -20.55 16.63
N LYS A 261 23.01 -19.45 16.17
CA LYS A 261 23.56 -18.42 17.05
C LYS A 261 22.51 -17.49 17.64
N TYR A 262 21.31 -17.42 17.04
CA TYR A 262 20.21 -16.57 17.48
C TYR A 262 19.45 -17.21 18.63
N THR A 263 20.15 -17.59 19.70
CA THR A 263 19.46 -18.08 20.90
C THR A 263 18.61 -16.95 21.49
N PRO A 264 17.51 -17.26 22.20
CA PRO A 264 16.73 -16.25 22.92
C PRO A 264 17.60 -15.34 23.81
N GLU A 265 18.63 -15.89 24.45
CA GLU A 265 19.57 -15.16 25.30
C GLU A 265 20.48 -14.21 24.50
N TYR A 266 20.95 -14.62 23.32
CA TYR A 266 21.75 -13.77 22.45
C TYR A 266 20.99 -12.52 21.99
N VAL A 267 19.70 -12.67 21.69
CA VAL A 267 18.89 -11.59 21.14
C VAL A 267 18.29 -10.65 22.19
N GLU A 268 18.43 -10.90 23.50
CA GLU A 268 17.88 -10.01 24.55
C GLU A 268 18.42 -8.58 24.43
N GLY A 269 19.72 -8.42 24.17
CA GLY A 269 20.35 -7.10 24.01
C GLY A 269 19.83 -6.32 22.79
N ILE A 270 19.56 -7.05 21.70
CA ILE A 270 19.10 -6.50 20.41
C ILE A 270 17.60 -6.18 20.47
N THR A 271 16.79 -7.11 20.96
CA THR A 271 15.33 -7.03 20.93
C THR A 271 14.74 -6.34 22.15
N GLY A 272 15.46 -6.33 23.28
CA GLY A 272 14.92 -5.88 24.57
C GLY A 272 13.90 -6.84 25.19
N LEU A 273 13.72 -8.04 24.63
CA LEU A 273 12.75 -9.03 25.10
C LEU A 273 13.44 -10.07 26.00
N PRO A 274 12.80 -10.50 27.11
CA PRO A 274 13.30 -11.63 27.88
C PRO A 274 13.30 -12.92 27.07
N ALA A 275 14.38 -13.69 27.17
CA ALA A 275 14.57 -14.97 26.48
C ALA A 275 13.39 -15.93 26.71
N GLN A 276 12.88 -15.97 27.95
CA GLN A 276 11.75 -16.83 28.31
C GLN A 276 10.46 -16.47 27.57
N THR A 277 10.20 -15.18 27.35
CA THR A 277 9.03 -14.70 26.60
C THR A 277 9.10 -15.12 25.13
N ILE A 278 10.30 -15.09 24.53
CA ILE A 278 10.52 -15.57 23.15
C ILE A 278 10.22 -17.08 23.05
N ARG A 279 10.68 -17.87 24.03
CA ARG A 279 10.39 -19.31 24.09
C ARG A 279 8.90 -19.59 24.24
N GLU A 280 8.24 -18.88 25.15
CA GLU A 280 6.80 -19.02 25.39
C GLU A 280 5.99 -18.73 24.12
N ALA A 281 6.31 -17.67 23.39
CA ALA A 281 5.65 -17.33 22.13
C ALA A 281 5.69 -18.49 21.13
N MET A 282 6.86 -19.10 20.93
CA MET A 282 7.01 -20.19 19.95
C MET A 282 6.43 -21.52 20.43
N ARG A 283 6.43 -21.79 21.74
CA ARG A 283 5.70 -22.94 22.30
C ARG A 283 4.20 -22.81 22.07
N ILE A 284 3.63 -21.62 22.26
CA ILE A 284 2.21 -21.35 21.95
C ILE A 284 1.94 -21.53 20.45
N TYR A 285 2.76 -20.91 19.60
CA TYR A 285 2.59 -20.96 18.15
C TYR A 285 2.69 -22.39 17.60
N ALA A 286 3.69 -23.17 18.02
CA ALA A 286 3.91 -24.54 17.54
C ALA A 286 2.90 -25.55 18.10
N ALA A 287 2.38 -25.33 19.31
CA ALA A 287 1.37 -26.23 19.90
C ALA A 287 -0.01 -26.10 19.23
N ALA A 288 -0.27 -25.02 18.48
CA ALA A 288 -1.56 -24.80 17.85
C ALA A 288 -1.75 -25.71 16.62
N PRO A 289 -2.90 -26.40 16.49
CA PRO A 289 -3.16 -27.28 15.34
C PRO A 289 -3.37 -26.51 14.02
N SER A 290 -3.61 -25.20 14.10
CA SER A 290 -3.55 -24.27 12.98
C SER A 290 -3.09 -22.91 13.47
N ALA A 291 -2.14 -22.32 12.75
CA ALA A 291 -1.67 -20.98 13.03
C ALA A 291 -1.58 -20.13 11.75
N THR A 292 -1.92 -18.85 11.87
CA THR A 292 -1.81 -17.86 10.80
C THR A 292 -0.88 -16.73 11.25
N ILE A 293 0.07 -16.36 10.39
CA ILE A 293 0.93 -15.19 10.59
C ILE A 293 0.35 -14.01 9.82
N LEU A 294 0.06 -12.90 10.50
CA LEU A 294 -0.42 -11.67 9.88
C LEU A 294 0.61 -10.56 10.06
N TRP A 295 1.02 -9.91 8.98
CA TRP A 295 1.93 -8.76 9.05
C TRP A 295 1.52 -7.61 8.14
N GLY A 296 2.15 -6.47 8.39
CA GLY A 296 1.95 -5.22 7.68
C GLY A 296 3.24 -4.42 7.62
N MET A 297 3.11 -3.10 7.78
CA MET A 297 4.19 -2.15 7.52
C MET A 297 5.31 -2.19 8.56
N GLY A 298 5.07 -2.72 9.76
CA GLY A 298 6.11 -2.96 10.75
C GLY A 298 7.08 -4.07 10.35
N VAL A 299 6.84 -4.75 9.24
CA VAL A 299 7.77 -5.69 8.60
C VAL A 299 8.35 -5.11 7.31
N THR A 300 7.52 -4.52 6.45
CA THR A 300 7.93 -4.21 5.08
C THR A 300 8.66 -2.88 4.93
N GLN A 301 8.34 -1.86 5.72
CA GLN A 301 8.91 -0.52 5.53
C GLN A 301 10.21 -0.34 6.33
N TRP A 302 11.16 -1.25 6.10
CA TRP A 302 12.49 -1.36 6.70
C TRP A 302 13.52 -1.73 5.63
N GLY A 303 14.80 -1.36 5.83
CA GLY A 303 15.89 -1.71 4.91
C GLY A 303 16.18 -3.22 4.82
N GLN A 304 15.65 -4.02 5.75
CA GLN A 304 15.72 -5.48 5.78
C GLN A 304 14.34 -6.16 5.61
N GLY A 305 13.36 -5.46 5.03
CA GLY A 305 11.98 -5.95 4.96
C GLY A 305 11.82 -7.27 4.21
N VAL A 306 12.54 -7.48 3.11
CA VAL A 306 12.43 -8.72 2.31
C VAL A 306 12.90 -9.94 3.10
N ASP A 307 14.00 -9.81 3.82
CA ASP A 307 14.57 -10.92 4.59
C ASP A 307 13.65 -11.33 5.76
N VAL A 308 13.05 -10.34 6.44
CA VAL A 308 12.08 -10.60 7.53
C VAL A 308 10.86 -11.34 7.00
N VAL A 309 10.33 -10.96 5.83
CA VAL A 309 9.22 -11.68 5.18
C VAL A 309 9.60 -13.14 4.92
N LYS A 310 10.78 -13.38 4.34
CA LYS A 310 11.26 -14.75 4.08
C LYS A 310 11.35 -15.55 5.39
N GLY A 311 11.92 -14.96 6.44
CA GLY A 311 12.00 -15.58 7.76
C GLY A 311 10.64 -15.92 8.35
N LEU A 312 9.66 -15.01 8.29
CA LEU A 312 8.28 -15.26 8.74
C LEU A 312 7.63 -16.41 7.95
N SER A 313 7.81 -16.46 6.63
CA SER A 313 7.33 -17.60 5.84
C SER A 313 8.04 -18.90 6.22
N GLY A 314 9.32 -18.82 6.60
CA GLY A 314 10.07 -19.94 7.15
C GLY A 314 9.45 -20.51 8.43
N LEU A 315 8.95 -19.66 9.35
CA LEU A 315 8.25 -20.12 10.55
C LEU A 315 6.97 -20.91 10.22
N ALA A 316 6.25 -20.52 9.17
CA ALA A 316 5.07 -21.24 8.70
C ALA A 316 5.45 -22.57 8.02
N LEU A 317 6.54 -22.60 7.25
CA LEU A 317 7.10 -23.82 6.64
C LEU A 317 7.59 -24.81 7.71
N LEU A 318 8.27 -24.33 8.75
CA LEU A 318 8.75 -25.18 9.86
C LEU A 318 7.61 -25.87 10.60
N THR A 319 6.43 -25.24 10.69
CA THR A 319 5.31 -25.74 11.51
C THR A 319 4.17 -26.33 10.68
N GLY A 320 4.36 -26.54 9.36
CA GLY A 320 3.33 -27.12 8.50
C GLY A 320 2.04 -26.28 8.40
N ASN A 321 2.17 -24.96 8.55
CA ASN A 321 1.06 -24.01 8.57
C ASN A 321 0.82 -23.37 7.19
N LEU A 322 0.89 -24.16 6.12
CA LEU A 322 0.62 -23.75 4.73
C LEU A 322 -0.13 -24.87 3.99
N GLY A 323 -0.80 -24.54 2.88
CA GLY A 323 -1.40 -25.52 1.95
C GLY A 323 -2.74 -26.13 2.38
N ARG A 324 -3.37 -25.60 3.43
CA ARG A 324 -4.65 -26.05 3.98
C ARG A 324 -5.47 -24.88 4.56
N PRO A 325 -6.74 -25.10 4.93
CA PRO A 325 -7.56 -24.04 5.51
C PRO A 325 -7.06 -23.55 6.87
N ASN A 326 -7.37 -22.29 7.21
CA ASN A 326 -7.22 -21.66 8.53
C ASN A 326 -5.77 -21.58 9.05
N VAL A 327 -4.79 -21.65 8.16
CA VAL A 327 -3.37 -21.45 8.46
C VAL A 327 -2.81 -20.30 7.63
N GLY A 328 -1.51 -20.25 7.43
CA GLY A 328 -0.91 -19.50 6.34
C GLY A 328 -0.20 -18.22 6.75
N VAL A 329 0.20 -17.48 5.72
CA VAL A 329 0.89 -16.21 5.80
C VAL A 329 0.05 -15.12 5.14
N GLY A 330 -0.14 -14.02 5.87
CA GLY A 330 -1.02 -12.93 5.49
C GLY A 330 -0.30 -11.57 5.51
N PRO A 331 0.40 -11.18 4.43
CA PRO A 331 0.71 -9.78 4.17
C PRO A 331 -0.59 -9.00 3.90
N VAL A 332 -1.22 -8.44 4.94
CA VAL A 332 -2.54 -7.81 4.81
C VAL A 332 -2.43 -6.47 4.08
N ARG A 333 -2.65 -6.52 2.76
CA ARG A 333 -2.45 -5.40 1.83
C ARG A 333 -3.22 -4.14 2.24
N GLY A 334 -2.53 -2.99 2.20
CA GLY A 334 -3.03 -1.71 2.71
C GLY A 334 -4.20 -1.11 1.94
N GLN A 335 -3.98 -0.64 0.71
CA GLN A 335 -4.98 0.06 -0.10
C GLN A 335 -6.02 -0.89 -0.71
N ASN A 336 -7.24 -0.38 -0.93
CA ASN A 336 -8.40 -1.16 -1.40
C ASN A 336 -8.09 -2.00 -2.63
N ASN A 337 -7.23 -1.51 -3.51
CA ASN A 337 -6.90 -2.19 -4.76
C ASN A 337 -5.39 -2.32 -5.03
N VAL A 338 -4.53 -2.27 -4.00
CA VAL A 338 -3.08 -2.50 -4.23
C VAL A 338 -2.79 -3.94 -4.66
N GLN A 339 -3.59 -4.90 -4.18
CA GLN A 339 -3.55 -6.27 -4.69
C GLN A 339 -3.90 -6.29 -6.17
N GLY A 340 -4.96 -5.59 -6.56
CA GLY A 340 -5.42 -5.50 -7.94
C GLY A 340 -4.44 -4.81 -8.88
N ALA A 341 -3.85 -3.68 -8.49
CA ALA A 341 -2.82 -3.02 -9.28
C ALA A 341 -1.62 -3.96 -9.55
N CYS A 342 -1.19 -4.75 -8.55
CA CYS A 342 -0.20 -5.82 -8.75
C CYS A 342 -0.70 -6.91 -9.69
N ASP A 343 -1.93 -7.41 -9.50
CA ASP A 343 -2.54 -8.44 -10.34
C ASP A 343 -2.58 -8.02 -11.82
N MET A 344 -2.81 -6.74 -12.07
CA MET A 344 -2.90 -6.13 -13.39
C MET A 344 -1.55 -5.72 -13.97
N GLY A 345 -0.43 -6.08 -13.32
CA GLY A 345 0.90 -5.81 -13.86
C GLY A 345 1.33 -4.35 -13.84
N ALA A 346 0.79 -3.52 -12.92
CA ALA A 346 1.33 -2.20 -12.59
C ALA A 346 2.61 -2.34 -11.74
N LEU A 347 3.57 -3.11 -12.26
CA LEU A 347 4.83 -3.49 -11.65
C LEU A 347 5.90 -3.51 -12.75
N PRO A 348 7.14 -3.07 -12.48
CA PRO A 348 8.14 -2.89 -13.53
C PRO A 348 8.71 -4.22 -14.07
N ASN A 349 8.41 -5.33 -13.42
CA ASN A 349 8.95 -6.65 -13.72
C ASN A 349 7.89 -7.70 -14.10
N MET A 350 6.60 -7.37 -14.07
CA MET A 350 5.51 -8.33 -14.30
C MET A 350 4.41 -7.75 -15.18
N TYR A 351 3.97 -8.54 -16.16
CA TYR A 351 2.68 -8.42 -16.83
C TYR A 351 1.53 -8.86 -15.91
N PRO A 352 0.27 -8.56 -16.28
CA PRO A 352 -0.90 -9.08 -15.58
C PRO A 352 -0.83 -10.60 -15.37
N GLY A 353 -1.34 -11.10 -14.24
CA GLY A 353 -1.28 -12.53 -13.94
C GLY A 353 0.08 -13.00 -13.40
N TYR A 354 0.94 -12.08 -12.93
CA TYR A 354 2.28 -12.36 -12.42
C TYR A 354 3.21 -13.03 -13.44
N GLN A 355 3.13 -12.59 -14.69
CA GLN A 355 3.89 -13.16 -15.80
C GLN A 355 5.13 -12.30 -16.06
N ALA A 356 6.32 -12.86 -15.90
CA ALA A 356 7.56 -12.08 -15.89
C ALA A 356 7.82 -11.38 -17.23
N VAL A 357 8.25 -10.11 -17.18
CA VAL A 357 8.65 -9.37 -18.40
C VAL A 357 9.91 -9.94 -19.05
N THR A 358 10.67 -10.74 -18.32
CA THR A 358 11.89 -11.38 -18.79
C THR A 358 11.64 -12.74 -19.46
N ASP A 359 10.42 -13.27 -19.42
CA ASP A 359 10.07 -14.54 -20.04
C ASP A 359 9.73 -14.38 -21.53
N PRO A 360 10.48 -15.01 -22.46
CA PRO A 360 10.22 -14.88 -23.89
C PRO A 360 8.82 -15.32 -24.33
N ALA A 361 8.25 -16.36 -23.71
CA ALA A 361 6.91 -16.85 -24.07
C ALA A 361 5.83 -15.84 -23.68
N THR A 362 6.00 -15.23 -22.51
CA THR A 362 5.16 -14.10 -22.06
C THR A 362 5.25 -12.92 -23.03
N LEU A 363 6.47 -12.51 -23.42
CA LEU A 363 6.67 -11.41 -24.36
C LEU A 363 5.99 -11.65 -25.71
N GLU A 364 6.18 -12.84 -26.30
CA GLU A 364 5.54 -13.21 -27.57
C GLU A 364 4.02 -13.14 -27.48
N LYS A 365 3.44 -13.70 -26.42
CA LYS A 365 2.00 -13.72 -26.20
C LYS A 365 1.42 -12.30 -26.14
N PHE A 366 1.99 -11.43 -25.31
CA PHE A 366 1.48 -10.06 -25.14
C PHE A 366 1.74 -9.19 -26.38
N ALA A 367 2.90 -9.35 -27.04
CA ALA A 367 3.20 -8.63 -28.28
C ALA A 367 2.19 -8.98 -29.39
N LYS A 368 1.89 -10.27 -29.56
CA LYS A 368 0.87 -10.76 -30.49
C LYS A 368 -0.51 -10.22 -30.14
N ALA A 369 -0.93 -10.32 -28.88
CA ALA A 369 -2.25 -9.88 -28.45
C ALA A 369 -2.47 -8.38 -28.64
N TRP A 370 -1.42 -7.57 -28.44
CA TRP A 370 -1.49 -6.13 -28.57
C TRP A 370 -1.10 -5.61 -29.95
N GLY A 371 -0.76 -6.48 -30.89
CA GLY A 371 -0.42 -6.10 -32.27
C GLY A 371 0.84 -5.26 -32.40
N VAL A 372 1.81 -5.45 -31.48
CA VAL A 372 3.12 -4.77 -31.52
C VAL A 372 4.21 -5.73 -31.96
N PRO A 373 5.26 -5.27 -32.67
CA PRO A 373 6.31 -6.15 -33.19
C PRO A 373 7.14 -6.81 -32.08
N SER A 374 7.34 -6.11 -30.96
CA SER A 374 8.07 -6.62 -29.81
C SER A 374 7.71 -5.81 -28.55
N LEU A 375 8.02 -6.39 -27.39
CA LEU A 375 7.94 -5.74 -26.09
C LEU A 375 9.30 -5.84 -25.40
N SER A 376 9.60 -4.89 -24.50
CA SER A 376 10.89 -4.88 -23.80
C SER A 376 11.00 -6.06 -22.81
N GLY A 377 12.11 -6.79 -22.89
CA GLY A 377 12.49 -7.81 -21.90
C GLY A 377 13.25 -7.27 -20.68
N LYS A 378 13.45 -5.94 -20.58
CA LYS A 378 14.18 -5.31 -19.47
C LYS A 378 13.22 -4.92 -18.35
N ILE A 379 13.60 -5.17 -17.11
CA ILE A 379 12.86 -4.67 -15.94
C ILE A 379 12.93 -3.13 -15.93
N GLY A 380 11.79 -2.46 -15.72
CA GLY A 380 11.72 -1.01 -15.63
C GLY A 380 12.19 -0.45 -14.30
N TYR A 381 12.18 0.87 -14.17
CA TYR A 381 12.46 1.56 -12.91
C TYR A 381 11.33 1.39 -11.89
N SER A 382 11.69 1.40 -10.61
CA SER A 382 10.74 1.45 -9.51
C SER A 382 10.30 2.89 -9.24
N LEU A 383 9.13 3.07 -8.63
CA LEU A 383 8.61 4.39 -8.24
C LEU A 383 9.60 5.18 -7.39
N THR A 384 10.27 4.51 -6.47
CA THR A 384 11.27 5.10 -5.56
C THR A 384 12.60 5.41 -6.24
N ASP A 385 12.83 4.92 -7.47
CA ASP A 385 14.02 5.29 -8.26
C ASP A 385 13.83 6.66 -8.95
N VAL A 386 12.58 7.13 -9.09
CA VAL A 386 12.23 8.34 -9.85
C VAL A 386 13.08 9.55 -9.47
N PRO A 387 13.17 9.99 -8.20
CA PRO A 387 13.94 11.19 -7.87
C PRO A 387 15.40 11.10 -8.30
N HIS A 388 16.04 9.94 -8.08
CA HIS A 388 17.43 9.71 -8.51
C HIS A 388 17.57 9.67 -10.03
N LYS A 389 16.64 9.01 -10.73
CA LYS A 389 16.70 8.87 -12.19
C LYS A 389 16.41 10.17 -12.92
N VAL A 390 15.64 11.08 -12.33
CA VAL A 390 15.48 12.44 -12.85
C VAL A 390 16.80 13.22 -12.71
N LYS A 391 17.43 13.21 -11.52
CA LYS A 391 18.73 13.86 -11.28
C LYS A 391 19.85 13.31 -12.17
N GLU A 392 19.84 12.00 -12.45
CA GLU A 392 20.74 11.36 -13.43
C GLU A 392 20.44 11.75 -14.88
N GLY A 393 19.36 12.49 -15.14
CA GLY A 393 18.90 12.87 -16.48
C GLY A 393 18.31 11.71 -17.28
N LYS A 394 17.96 10.58 -16.64
CA LYS A 394 17.42 9.38 -17.29
C LYS A 394 15.92 9.39 -17.43
N ILE A 395 15.18 9.94 -16.46
CA ILE A 395 13.75 10.18 -16.57
C ILE A 395 13.52 11.65 -16.89
N LYS A 396 12.68 11.90 -17.89
CA LYS A 396 12.32 13.24 -18.38
C LYS A 396 10.83 13.52 -18.25
N ALA A 397 9.99 12.49 -18.29
CA ALA A 397 8.56 12.63 -18.06
C ALA A 397 8.05 11.65 -16.99
N ASN A 398 7.05 12.06 -16.24
CA ASN A 398 6.31 11.19 -15.33
C ASN A 398 4.79 11.36 -15.52
N TYR A 399 4.11 10.25 -15.85
CA TYR A 399 2.66 10.16 -15.96
C TYR A 399 2.09 9.57 -14.66
N VAL A 400 1.74 10.47 -13.73
CA VAL A 400 1.25 10.12 -12.41
C VAL A 400 -0.27 9.97 -12.43
N MET A 401 -0.80 8.78 -12.13
CA MET A 401 -2.23 8.50 -12.10
C MET A 401 -2.66 8.08 -10.69
N GLY A 402 -3.53 8.86 -10.07
CA GLY A 402 -4.19 8.53 -8.81
C GLY A 402 -3.22 8.27 -7.65
N GLU A 403 -2.11 9.00 -7.62
CA GLU A 403 -1.09 8.99 -6.56
C GLU A 403 -0.68 10.44 -6.22
N ASP A 404 -0.20 10.67 -4.99
CA ASP A 404 0.22 11.99 -4.50
C ASP A 404 1.65 11.97 -3.94
N PRO A 405 2.66 11.72 -4.79
CA PRO A 405 4.03 11.55 -4.35
C PRO A 405 4.61 12.73 -3.57
N LEU A 406 4.18 13.98 -3.84
CA LEU A 406 4.61 15.16 -3.09
C LEU A 406 4.01 15.27 -1.67
N GLN A 407 3.26 14.26 -1.24
CA GLN A 407 2.81 14.07 0.14
C GLN A 407 3.25 12.72 0.70
N THR A 408 3.25 11.66 -0.12
CA THR A 408 3.31 10.28 0.38
C THR A 408 4.65 9.58 0.24
N GLU A 409 5.56 10.07 -0.61
CA GLU A 409 6.90 9.49 -0.82
C GLU A 409 7.88 9.86 0.29
N PRO A 410 9.00 9.12 0.47
CA PRO A 410 10.02 9.53 1.42
C PRO A 410 10.79 10.73 0.87
N ASP A 411 11.47 11.46 1.77
CA ASP A 411 12.25 12.66 1.43
C ASP A 411 11.51 13.58 0.45
N LEU A 412 10.43 14.20 0.95
CA LEU A 412 9.59 15.08 0.12
C LEU A 412 10.38 16.27 -0.46
N SER A 413 11.49 16.67 0.18
CA SER A 413 12.37 17.70 -0.37
C SER A 413 13.05 17.23 -1.65
N MET A 414 13.70 16.06 -1.62
CA MET A 414 14.30 15.46 -2.82
C MET A 414 13.26 15.22 -3.91
N MET A 415 12.07 14.75 -3.54
CA MET A 415 11.01 14.49 -4.50
C MET A 415 10.52 15.76 -5.20
N ARG A 416 10.35 16.87 -4.46
CA ARG A 416 10.02 18.19 -5.04
C ARG A 416 11.09 18.69 -6.00
N GLU A 417 12.36 18.59 -5.61
CA GLU A 417 13.50 18.99 -6.44
C GLU A 417 13.49 18.21 -7.76
N ALA A 418 13.37 16.89 -7.70
CA ALA A 418 13.29 16.03 -8.88
C ALA A 418 12.09 16.39 -9.77
N PHE A 419 10.90 16.64 -9.19
CA PHE A 419 9.73 16.99 -9.98
C PHE A 419 9.88 18.34 -10.69
N SER A 420 10.62 19.28 -10.11
CA SER A 420 10.92 20.56 -10.76
C SER A 420 11.84 20.43 -11.98
N GLU A 421 12.64 19.36 -12.04
CA GLU A 421 13.60 19.08 -13.12
C GLU A 421 12.98 18.33 -14.31
N LEU A 422 11.85 17.64 -14.13
CA LEU A 422 11.14 16.94 -15.21
C LEU A 422 10.83 17.86 -16.39
N GLU A 423 10.97 17.37 -17.62
CA GLU A 423 10.53 18.10 -18.82
C GLU A 423 9.00 18.07 -18.97
N LEU A 424 8.34 17.07 -18.37
CA LEU A 424 6.89 16.92 -18.38
C LEU A 424 6.38 16.14 -17.17
N LEU A 425 5.53 16.76 -16.36
CA LEU A 425 4.76 16.11 -15.31
C LEU A 425 3.27 16.09 -15.69
N ILE A 426 2.73 14.90 -15.93
CA ILE A 426 1.29 14.72 -16.17
C ILE A 426 0.67 14.12 -14.91
N VAL A 427 -0.42 14.72 -14.43
CA VAL A 427 -1.18 14.22 -13.28
C VAL A 427 -2.61 13.93 -13.68
N GLN A 428 -3.01 12.67 -13.54
CA GLN A 428 -4.39 12.22 -13.71
C GLN A 428 -4.96 11.90 -12.33
N ASP A 429 -5.84 12.75 -11.82
CA ASP A 429 -6.40 12.62 -10.46
C ASP A 429 -7.86 13.09 -10.42
N ILE A 430 -8.51 12.87 -9.27
CA ILE A 430 -9.87 13.31 -8.96
C ILE A 430 -9.88 14.61 -8.14
N PHE A 431 -8.77 14.99 -7.50
CA PHE A 431 -8.62 16.16 -6.63
C PHE A 431 -7.37 16.99 -6.98
N MET A 432 -7.41 18.28 -6.64
CA MET A 432 -6.21 19.13 -6.70
C MET A 432 -5.29 18.82 -5.50
N THR A 433 -4.50 17.76 -5.63
CA THR A 433 -3.50 17.32 -4.64
C THR A 433 -2.26 18.23 -4.64
N LYS A 434 -1.32 17.99 -3.70
CA LYS A 434 -0.02 18.68 -3.72
C LYS A 434 0.71 18.38 -5.03
N THR A 435 0.64 17.14 -5.50
CA THR A 435 1.26 16.74 -6.77
C THR A 435 0.56 17.35 -7.99
N ALA A 436 -0.77 17.33 -8.03
CA ALA A 436 -1.52 17.92 -9.15
C ALA A 436 -1.23 19.42 -9.30
N ALA A 437 -1.08 20.14 -8.18
CA ALA A 437 -0.75 21.56 -8.20
C ALA A 437 0.62 21.86 -8.84
N GLU A 438 1.55 20.91 -8.88
CA GLU A 438 2.86 21.08 -9.52
C GLU A 438 2.90 20.55 -10.96
N ALA A 439 1.79 20.02 -11.49
CA ALA A 439 1.74 19.40 -12.80
C ALA A 439 1.91 20.40 -13.96
N ASP A 440 2.42 19.90 -15.08
CA ASP A 440 2.40 20.57 -16.38
C ASP A 440 1.08 20.32 -17.12
N VAL A 441 0.49 19.13 -16.95
CA VAL A 441 -0.83 18.77 -17.50
C VAL A 441 -1.64 18.05 -16.45
N ILE A 442 -2.91 18.43 -16.31
CA ILE A 442 -3.87 17.76 -15.44
C ILE A 442 -4.98 17.14 -16.28
N PHE A 443 -5.24 15.86 -16.07
CA PHE A 443 -6.40 15.16 -16.60
C PHE A 443 -7.38 14.80 -15.47
N PRO A 444 -8.60 15.37 -15.45
CA PRO A 444 -9.57 15.06 -14.41
C PRO A 444 -10.25 13.72 -14.67
N ALA A 445 -10.12 12.79 -13.72
CA ALA A 445 -10.75 11.49 -13.79
C ALA A 445 -12.13 11.46 -13.09
N THR A 446 -12.98 10.50 -13.47
CA THR A 446 -14.16 10.14 -12.67
C THR A 446 -13.70 9.50 -11.35
N SER A 447 -14.46 9.74 -10.27
CA SER A 447 -14.18 9.14 -8.98
C SER A 447 -14.89 7.79 -8.78
N TRP A 448 -14.52 7.08 -7.71
CA TRP A 448 -15.29 5.93 -7.21
C TRP A 448 -16.76 6.32 -7.04
N GLY A 449 -17.68 5.46 -7.46
CA GLY A 449 -19.11 5.79 -7.46
C GLY A 449 -19.59 6.56 -8.70
N GLU A 450 -18.70 7.17 -9.48
CA GLU A 450 -18.99 7.78 -10.78
C GLU A 450 -18.67 6.85 -11.97
N HIS A 451 -17.96 5.74 -11.71
CA HIS A 451 -17.66 4.65 -12.64
C HIS A 451 -17.79 3.28 -11.95
N GLU A 452 -17.62 2.21 -12.74
CA GLU A 452 -17.64 0.81 -12.28
C GLU A 452 -16.33 0.08 -12.62
N GLY A 453 -16.17 -1.14 -12.11
CA GLY A 453 -15.03 -2.01 -12.41
C GLY A 453 -14.87 -3.15 -11.42
N VAL A 454 -13.64 -3.65 -11.30
CA VAL A 454 -13.27 -4.71 -10.35
C VAL A 454 -12.17 -4.23 -9.41
N TYR A 455 -12.28 -4.59 -8.12
CA TYR A 455 -11.17 -4.52 -7.17
C TYR A 455 -10.75 -5.92 -6.72
N SER A 456 -9.49 -6.06 -6.31
CA SER A 456 -8.98 -7.22 -5.56
C SER A 456 -8.79 -6.85 -4.09
N ALA A 457 -9.48 -7.55 -3.19
CA ALA A 457 -9.23 -7.46 -1.75
C ALA A 457 -7.84 -8.00 -1.38
N ALA A 458 -7.41 -7.78 -0.12
CA ALA A 458 -6.07 -8.12 0.35
C ALA A 458 -5.69 -9.60 0.20
N ASP A 459 -6.69 -10.49 0.18
CA ASP A 459 -6.55 -11.94 0.04
C ASP A 459 -6.81 -12.45 -1.38
N ARG A 460 -6.68 -11.59 -2.40
CA ARG A 460 -6.89 -11.91 -3.83
C ARG A 460 -8.35 -12.00 -4.27
N GLY A 461 -9.32 -11.73 -3.38
CA GLY A 461 -10.73 -11.76 -3.73
C GLY A 461 -11.14 -10.68 -4.73
N PHE A 462 -11.42 -11.07 -5.97
CA PHE A 462 -12.01 -10.16 -6.95
C PHE A 462 -13.47 -9.85 -6.61
N GLN A 463 -13.83 -8.57 -6.69
CA GLN A 463 -15.17 -8.06 -6.42
C GLN A 463 -15.53 -6.96 -7.43
N ARG A 464 -16.72 -7.06 -8.05
CA ARG A 464 -17.26 -5.99 -8.87
C ARG A 464 -17.73 -4.82 -7.99
N PHE A 465 -17.53 -3.59 -8.44
CA PHE A 465 -18.16 -2.39 -7.87
C PHE A 465 -18.91 -1.65 -8.97
N GLU A 466 -20.07 -1.08 -8.65
CA GLU A 466 -20.96 -0.47 -9.64
C GLU A 466 -20.92 1.07 -9.56
N LYS A 467 -21.28 1.71 -10.68
CA LYS A 467 -21.52 3.14 -10.76
C LYS A 467 -22.79 3.49 -9.98
N ALA A 468 -22.73 4.52 -9.16
CA ALA A 468 -23.83 4.99 -8.31
C ALA A 468 -24.43 6.32 -8.79
N VAL A 469 -23.60 7.23 -9.29
CA VAL A 469 -24.01 8.58 -9.73
C VAL A 469 -23.30 8.95 -11.04
N ASP A 470 -23.84 9.94 -11.75
CA ASP A 470 -23.14 10.53 -12.89
C ASP A 470 -22.07 11.52 -12.41
N PRO A 471 -20.89 11.55 -13.06
CA PRO A 471 -19.84 12.49 -12.71
C PRO A 471 -20.27 13.95 -12.94
N GLN A 472 -19.66 14.85 -12.19
CA GLN A 472 -19.83 16.30 -12.36
C GLN A 472 -18.58 16.91 -13.02
N GLY A 473 -18.79 17.73 -14.05
CA GLY A 473 -17.70 18.33 -14.83
C GLY A 473 -17.40 17.56 -16.11
N ASP A 474 -16.43 18.07 -16.87
CA ASP A 474 -15.95 17.45 -18.11
C ASP A 474 -14.81 16.49 -17.77
N VAL A 475 -15.19 15.35 -17.20
CA VAL A 475 -14.28 14.32 -16.68
C VAL A 475 -14.51 12.99 -17.39
N LYS A 476 -13.48 12.15 -17.42
CA LYS A 476 -13.52 10.85 -18.10
C LYS A 476 -13.03 9.74 -17.16
N PRO A 477 -13.51 8.48 -17.30
CA PRO A 477 -12.87 7.35 -16.63
C PRO A 477 -11.39 7.29 -16.99
N ASP A 478 -10.56 6.90 -16.03
CA ASP A 478 -9.11 6.88 -16.20
C ASP A 478 -8.64 6.11 -17.45
N TRP A 479 -9.24 4.94 -17.72
CA TRP A 479 -8.93 4.14 -18.90
C TRP A 479 -9.27 4.84 -20.22
N GLU A 480 -10.29 5.69 -20.26
CA GLU A 480 -10.67 6.43 -21.46
C GLU A 480 -9.63 7.51 -21.77
N ILE A 481 -9.13 8.20 -20.74
CA ILE A 481 -8.05 9.19 -20.86
C ILE A 481 -6.80 8.53 -21.44
N ILE A 482 -6.41 7.37 -20.89
CA ILE A 482 -5.24 6.61 -21.35
C ILE A 482 -5.44 6.12 -22.79
N SER A 483 -6.65 5.68 -23.16
CA SER A 483 -7.03 5.30 -24.53
C SER A 483 -6.91 6.46 -25.52
N LEU A 484 -7.33 7.67 -25.13
CA LEU A 484 -7.17 8.88 -25.94
C LEU A 484 -5.69 9.22 -26.13
N MET A 485 -4.90 9.20 -25.05
CA MET A 485 -3.45 9.40 -25.10
C MET A 485 -2.75 8.37 -25.99
N ALA A 486 -3.12 7.09 -25.89
CA ALA A 486 -2.59 6.02 -26.72
C ALA A 486 -2.86 6.27 -28.21
N THR A 487 -4.11 6.62 -28.53
CA THR A 487 -4.55 6.89 -29.90
C THR A 487 -3.81 8.10 -30.49
N ALA A 488 -3.64 9.18 -29.71
CA ALA A 488 -2.87 10.36 -30.11
C ALA A 488 -1.37 10.05 -30.30
N LEU A 489 -0.82 9.06 -29.59
CA LEU A 489 0.54 8.54 -29.77
C LEU A 489 0.67 7.51 -30.90
N GLY A 490 -0.40 7.27 -31.67
CA GLY A 490 -0.37 6.41 -32.87
C GLY A 490 -0.70 4.94 -32.62
N TYR A 491 -1.17 4.58 -31.41
CA TYR A 491 -1.65 3.23 -31.10
C TYR A 491 -3.18 3.28 -30.87
N PRO A 492 -4.00 2.79 -31.81
CA PRO A 492 -5.45 2.81 -31.67
C PRO A 492 -5.89 1.96 -30.48
N MET A 493 -6.38 2.61 -29.42
CA MET A 493 -6.88 1.92 -28.23
C MET A 493 -8.23 2.51 -27.85
N LYS A 494 -9.27 1.67 -27.92
CA LYS A 494 -10.63 2.06 -27.57
C LYS A 494 -11.33 0.89 -26.90
N TYR A 495 -12.01 1.19 -25.81
CA TYR A 495 -12.92 0.28 -25.12
C TYR A 495 -14.26 0.98 -24.96
N ASN A 496 -15.36 0.23 -25.01
CA ASN A 496 -16.71 0.76 -24.80
C ASN A 496 -17.11 0.71 -23.33
N ASN A 497 -16.50 -0.18 -22.55
CA ASN A 497 -16.76 -0.37 -21.12
C ASN A 497 -15.65 -1.20 -20.46
N THR A 498 -15.69 -1.31 -19.14
CA THR A 498 -14.69 -2.06 -18.35
C THR A 498 -14.80 -3.58 -18.54
N LYS A 499 -15.96 -4.11 -18.93
CA LYS A 499 -16.11 -5.55 -19.20
C LYS A 499 -15.24 -5.98 -20.39
N GLU A 500 -15.17 -5.19 -21.46
CA GLU A 500 -14.29 -5.47 -22.60
C GLU A 500 -12.81 -5.53 -22.18
N ILE A 501 -12.38 -4.60 -21.32
CA ILE A 501 -11.02 -4.58 -20.77
C ILE A 501 -10.77 -5.84 -19.93
N TRP A 502 -11.73 -6.19 -19.07
CA TRP A 502 -11.64 -7.35 -18.21
C TRP A 502 -11.60 -8.66 -19.00
N ASP A 503 -12.40 -8.79 -20.06
CA ASP A 503 -12.39 -9.96 -20.94
C ASP A 503 -11.06 -10.08 -21.70
N GLU A 504 -10.51 -8.99 -22.25
CA GLU A 504 -9.17 -9.00 -22.86
C GLU A 504 -8.10 -9.46 -21.86
N LEU A 505 -8.14 -8.93 -20.64
CA LEU A 505 -7.26 -9.34 -19.54
C LEU A 505 -7.38 -10.84 -19.23
N ARG A 506 -8.61 -11.36 -19.10
CA ARG A 506 -8.86 -12.77 -18.75
C ARG A 506 -8.27 -13.72 -19.79
N GLU A 507 -8.41 -13.41 -21.07
CA GLU A 507 -7.83 -14.20 -22.17
C GLU A 507 -6.29 -14.26 -22.10
N LEU A 508 -5.65 -13.24 -21.52
CA LEU A 508 -4.19 -13.18 -21.36
C LEU A 508 -3.69 -13.72 -20.02
N CYS A 509 -4.59 -13.95 -19.07
CA CYS A 509 -4.25 -14.31 -17.69
C CYS A 509 -4.91 -15.63 -17.28
N PRO A 510 -4.24 -16.78 -17.45
CA PRO A 510 -4.81 -18.09 -17.11
C PRO A 510 -5.30 -18.21 -15.67
N LEU A 511 -4.66 -17.52 -14.72
CA LEU A 511 -5.07 -17.51 -13.31
C LEU A 511 -6.40 -16.77 -13.06
N TYR A 512 -6.82 -15.90 -13.97
CA TYR A 512 -8.01 -15.05 -13.83
C TYR A 512 -9.12 -15.43 -14.80
N TYR A 513 -8.84 -16.32 -15.77
CA TYR A 513 -9.72 -16.65 -16.88
C TYR A 513 -11.16 -16.96 -16.45
N GLY A 514 -11.35 -17.71 -15.37
CA GLY A 514 -12.66 -18.08 -14.87
C GLY A 514 -13.41 -16.99 -14.08
N ALA A 515 -12.78 -15.87 -13.73
CA ALA A 515 -13.38 -14.81 -12.93
C ALA A 515 -14.20 -13.85 -13.81
N THR A 516 -15.32 -14.33 -14.36
CA THR A 516 -16.20 -13.52 -15.22
C THR A 516 -16.89 -12.39 -14.44
N TYR A 517 -17.30 -11.32 -15.14
CA TYR A 517 -18.12 -10.25 -14.56
C TYR A 517 -19.41 -10.79 -13.92
N GLU A 518 -20.02 -11.78 -14.57
CA GLU A 518 -21.24 -12.45 -14.15
C GLU A 518 -21.03 -13.20 -12.82
N LYS A 519 -19.88 -13.85 -12.65
CA LYS A 519 -19.51 -14.57 -11.42
C LYS A 519 -19.24 -13.60 -10.25
N MET A 520 -18.73 -12.40 -10.54
CA MET A 520 -18.43 -11.37 -9.54
C MET A 520 -19.61 -10.41 -9.26
N ALA A 521 -20.69 -10.50 -10.02
CA ALA A 521 -21.83 -9.61 -9.91
C ALA A 521 -22.49 -9.64 -8.52
N GLY A 522 -23.14 -8.55 -8.14
CA GLY A 522 -23.77 -8.44 -6.83
C GLY A 522 -22.76 -8.59 -5.69
N LEU A 523 -22.94 -9.61 -4.85
CA LEU A 523 -22.09 -9.90 -3.68
C LEU A 523 -20.96 -10.91 -3.97
N GLY A 524 -20.73 -11.25 -5.24
CA GLY A 524 -19.66 -12.18 -5.65
C GLY A 524 -18.28 -11.79 -5.11
N TYR A 525 -17.50 -12.82 -4.77
CA TYR A 525 -16.15 -12.71 -4.20
C TYR A 525 -15.28 -13.87 -4.69
N ILE A 526 -14.38 -13.61 -5.64
CA ILE A 526 -13.68 -14.67 -6.37
C ILE A 526 -12.18 -14.57 -6.11
N PRO A 527 -11.64 -15.30 -5.11
CA PRO A 527 -10.21 -15.30 -4.86
C PRO A 527 -9.49 -16.03 -6.00
N TRP A 528 -8.58 -15.36 -6.69
CA TRP A 528 -7.78 -16.02 -7.74
C TRP A 528 -6.68 -16.88 -7.13
N PRO A 529 -6.27 -18.03 -7.71
CA PRO A 529 -6.61 -18.50 -9.05
C PRO A 529 -8.08 -18.91 -9.23
N CYS A 530 -8.64 -18.56 -10.37
CA CYS A 530 -9.92 -19.03 -10.88
C CYS A 530 -9.68 -19.35 -12.36
N THR A 531 -9.26 -20.58 -12.67
CA THR A 531 -8.69 -20.92 -13.99
C THR A 531 -9.73 -21.34 -15.03
N THR A 532 -10.95 -21.68 -14.59
CA THR A 532 -12.07 -22.06 -15.47
C THR A 532 -13.35 -21.38 -15.03
N GLU A 533 -14.31 -21.22 -15.94
CA GLU A 533 -15.60 -20.58 -15.61
C GLU A 533 -16.44 -21.39 -14.62
N ASP A 534 -16.20 -22.69 -14.48
CA ASP A 534 -16.82 -23.53 -13.44
C ASP A 534 -16.11 -23.48 -12.07
N SER A 535 -14.87 -22.97 -12.01
CA SER A 535 -14.12 -22.88 -10.76
C SER A 535 -14.74 -21.84 -9.81
N PRO A 536 -14.93 -22.13 -8.51
CA PRO A 536 -15.43 -21.15 -7.55
C PRO A 536 -14.36 -20.14 -7.10
N GLY A 537 -13.12 -20.26 -7.59
CA GLY A 537 -11.94 -19.56 -7.06
C GLY A 537 -11.20 -20.42 -6.03
N THR A 538 -10.10 -19.87 -5.51
CA THR A 538 -9.13 -20.54 -4.64
C THR A 538 -9.00 -19.82 -3.30
N PRO A 539 -9.72 -20.25 -2.25
CA PRO A 539 -9.69 -19.58 -0.94
C PRO A 539 -8.30 -19.65 -0.27
N TRP A 540 -7.59 -20.77 -0.41
CA TRP A 540 -6.22 -20.93 0.04
C TRP A 540 -5.30 -21.50 -1.05
N LEU A 541 -4.06 -21.03 -1.08
CA LEU A 541 -3.03 -21.45 -2.02
C LEU A 541 -2.33 -22.73 -1.55
N TYR A 542 -1.57 -23.33 -2.46
CA TYR A 542 -0.66 -24.46 -2.21
C TYR A 542 -1.35 -25.74 -1.71
N ALA A 543 -2.59 -25.99 -2.16
CA ALA A 543 -3.31 -27.21 -1.82
C ALA A 543 -2.45 -28.46 -2.09
N GLY A 544 -2.37 -29.35 -1.09
CA GLY A 544 -1.49 -30.52 -1.15
C GLY A 544 -0.01 -30.22 -0.90
N ASN A 545 0.32 -29.06 -0.32
CA ASN A 545 1.69 -28.60 -0.04
C ASN A 545 2.58 -28.48 -1.29
N LYS A 546 1.97 -28.12 -2.42
CA LYS A 546 2.68 -27.85 -3.68
C LYS A 546 2.83 -26.34 -3.83
N PHE A 547 4.04 -25.85 -3.63
CA PHE A 547 4.36 -24.43 -3.72
C PHE A 547 4.60 -23.99 -5.17
N ASP A 548 4.39 -22.71 -5.47
CA ASP A 548 4.51 -22.13 -6.82
C ASP A 548 5.98 -21.85 -7.19
N ARG A 549 6.90 -22.69 -6.68
CA ARG A 549 8.34 -22.63 -6.94
C ARG A 549 8.76 -23.73 -7.89
N PRO A 550 9.90 -23.58 -8.59
CA PRO A 550 10.55 -24.70 -9.25
C PRO A 550 10.71 -25.88 -8.28
N GLY A 551 10.28 -27.07 -8.69
CA GLY A 551 10.32 -28.28 -7.85
C GLY A 551 9.19 -28.43 -6.82
N GLY A 552 8.32 -27.43 -6.67
CA GLY A 552 7.10 -27.53 -5.84
C GLY A 552 7.32 -27.47 -4.33
N LYS A 553 8.55 -27.18 -3.86
CA LYS A 553 8.92 -27.11 -2.44
C LYS A 553 9.10 -25.67 -1.95
N GLY A 554 8.81 -25.42 -0.68
CA GLY A 554 9.08 -24.12 -0.03
C GLY A 554 10.56 -23.98 0.35
N LEU A 555 11.11 -22.77 0.28
CA LEU A 555 12.49 -22.51 0.68
C LEU A 555 12.53 -21.99 2.11
N LEU A 556 13.28 -22.68 2.97
CA LEU A 556 13.70 -22.13 4.25
C LEU A 556 14.89 -21.18 4.01
N PHE A 557 14.75 -19.94 4.46
CA PHE A 557 15.75 -18.89 4.30
C PHE A 557 15.93 -18.14 5.62
N ALA A 558 17.18 -17.92 6.00
CA ALA A 558 17.56 -17.06 7.11
C ALA A 558 18.66 -16.09 6.63
N SER A 559 18.73 -14.94 7.27
CA SER A 559 19.82 -13.99 7.09
C SER A 559 20.17 -13.32 8.41
N GLU A 560 21.36 -12.74 8.47
CA GLU A 560 21.84 -12.00 9.63
C GLU A 560 21.03 -10.73 9.86
N TRP A 561 20.66 -10.45 11.12
CA TRP A 561 20.08 -9.16 11.49
C TRP A 561 21.07 -8.04 11.24
N ARG A 562 20.56 -6.95 10.67
CA ARG A 562 21.26 -5.69 10.48
C ARG A 562 20.46 -4.57 11.11
N ALA A 563 21.15 -3.66 11.79
CA ALA A 563 20.51 -2.48 12.35
C ALA A 563 19.92 -1.59 11.23
N PRO A 564 18.85 -0.83 11.51
CA PRO A 564 18.36 0.22 10.60
C PRO A 564 19.49 1.15 10.15
N MET A 565 19.42 1.68 8.93
CA MET A 565 20.53 2.45 8.37
C MET A 565 20.83 3.71 9.20
N GLU A 566 19.80 4.48 9.52
CA GLU A 566 19.95 5.66 10.35
C GLU A 566 19.80 5.29 11.83
N GLN A 567 20.86 5.44 12.63
CA GLN A 567 20.82 5.25 14.08
C GLN A 567 20.59 6.59 14.82
N VAL A 568 20.04 6.50 16.03
CA VAL A 568 19.92 7.64 16.95
C VAL A 568 21.29 8.02 17.52
N ASP A 569 21.47 9.30 17.84
CA ASP A 569 22.68 9.84 18.46
C ASP A 569 22.33 10.90 19.51
N GLU A 570 23.33 11.63 20.00
CA GLU A 570 23.12 12.68 21.02
C GLU A 570 22.27 13.86 20.48
N GLU A 571 22.33 14.14 19.18
CA GLU A 571 21.60 15.24 18.55
C GLU A 571 20.16 14.85 18.20
N TYR A 572 19.97 13.62 17.71
CA TYR A 572 18.68 13.03 17.33
C TYR A 572 18.41 11.76 18.16
N PRO A 573 18.01 11.90 19.45
CA PRO A 573 17.99 10.80 20.40
C PRO A 573 16.73 9.92 20.33
N LEU A 574 15.76 10.25 19.49
CA LEU A 574 14.49 9.54 19.39
C LEU A 574 14.33 8.87 18.02
N VAL A 575 13.70 7.71 18.02
CA VAL A 575 13.26 7.04 16.78
C VAL A 575 11.88 7.55 16.39
N LEU A 576 11.75 8.17 15.22
CA LEU A 576 10.48 8.37 14.53
C LEU A 576 10.07 7.10 13.78
N CYS A 577 8.87 6.62 14.07
CA CYS A 577 8.21 5.56 13.33
C CYS A 577 6.87 6.07 12.77
N THR A 578 6.75 6.16 11.44
CA THR A 578 5.49 6.64 10.84
C THR A 578 4.43 5.54 10.83
N VAL A 579 3.19 5.88 11.15
CA VAL A 579 2.07 4.94 11.27
C VAL A 579 0.82 5.50 10.60
N ARG A 580 -0.34 4.88 10.88
CA ARG A 580 -1.66 5.28 10.38
C ARG A 580 -2.59 5.50 11.55
N GLU A 581 -3.72 6.14 11.28
CA GLU A 581 -4.83 6.33 12.20
C GLU A 581 -6.15 5.94 11.54
N VAL A 582 -7.17 5.67 12.35
CA VAL A 582 -8.41 5.05 11.88
C VAL A 582 -9.33 6.01 11.12
N GLY A 583 -9.38 7.29 11.49
CA GLY A 583 -10.32 8.27 10.93
C GLY A 583 -9.94 8.77 9.53
N HIS A 584 -8.64 8.90 9.26
CA HIS A 584 -8.12 9.43 8.00
C HIS A 584 -7.30 8.41 7.22
N TYR A 585 -7.35 8.51 5.89
CA TYR A 585 -6.75 7.52 5.00
C TYR A 585 -5.68 8.11 4.07
N SER A 586 -4.45 7.65 4.25
CA SER A 586 -3.30 7.89 3.35
C SER A 586 -3.12 9.37 2.98
N CYS A 587 -3.23 9.77 1.71
CA CYS A 587 -3.10 11.16 1.26
C CYS A 587 -4.11 12.14 1.91
N ARG A 588 -5.18 11.66 2.56
CA ARG A 588 -6.27 12.46 3.12
C ARG A 588 -7.09 13.26 2.10
N SER A 589 -6.74 13.26 0.81
CA SER A 589 -7.51 13.93 -0.26
C SER A 589 -9.00 13.57 -0.28
N MET A 590 -9.35 12.30 -0.02
CA MET A 590 -10.75 11.86 0.12
C MET A 590 -11.28 12.08 1.53
N THR A 591 -10.63 11.49 2.55
CA THR A 591 -11.15 11.51 3.94
C THR A 591 -11.18 12.91 4.57
N GLY A 592 -10.21 13.77 4.24
CA GLY A 592 -10.20 15.19 4.65
C GLY A 592 -11.19 16.05 3.89
N ASN A 593 -11.74 15.55 2.78
CA ASN A 593 -12.91 16.12 2.10
C ASN A 593 -14.23 15.50 2.57
N CYS A 594 -14.22 14.72 3.66
CA CYS A 594 -15.43 14.16 4.25
C CYS A 594 -15.79 14.86 5.55
N SER A 595 -17.00 15.42 5.63
CA SER A 595 -17.44 16.29 6.72
C SER A 595 -17.32 15.63 8.10
N ALA A 596 -17.85 14.42 8.27
CA ALA A 596 -17.84 13.73 9.55
C ALA A 596 -16.45 13.15 9.93
N LEU A 597 -15.57 12.91 8.97
CA LEU A 597 -14.20 12.42 9.27
C LEU A 597 -13.27 13.58 9.62
N GLN A 598 -13.45 14.74 8.99
CA GLN A 598 -12.66 15.94 9.27
C GLN A 598 -12.85 16.45 10.70
N THR A 599 -14.03 16.29 11.30
CA THR A 599 -14.29 16.74 12.68
C THR A 599 -13.55 15.94 13.75
N LEU A 600 -13.00 14.77 13.40
CA LEU A 600 -12.34 13.87 14.35
C LEU A 600 -10.88 14.24 14.62
N ALA A 601 -10.21 14.76 13.60
CA ALA A 601 -8.81 15.17 13.68
C ALA A 601 -8.52 16.13 12.51
N ASP A 602 -7.78 17.19 12.79
CA ASP A 602 -7.34 18.19 11.79
C ASP A 602 -5.84 18.50 11.96
N GLU A 603 -5.33 19.39 11.12
CA GLU A 603 -3.91 19.80 11.14
C GLU A 603 -3.41 20.27 12.52
N PRO A 604 -2.12 20.08 12.84
CA PRO A 604 -1.07 19.48 12.02
C PRO A 604 -0.92 17.96 12.26
N GLY A 605 -1.91 17.32 12.88
CA GLY A 605 -1.79 15.96 13.39
C GLY A 605 -0.98 15.83 14.66
N TYR A 606 -0.73 14.58 15.07
CA TYR A 606 -0.10 14.27 16.35
C TYR A 606 1.25 13.56 16.24
N VAL A 607 2.13 13.85 17.20
CA VAL A 607 3.28 13.03 17.58
C VAL A 607 2.98 12.33 18.90
N GLN A 608 2.92 11.00 18.86
CA GLN A 608 2.70 10.18 20.04
C GLN A 608 4.03 9.94 20.75
N ILE A 609 4.07 10.17 22.07
CA ILE A 609 5.27 10.05 22.91
C ILE A 609 4.96 9.37 24.24
N SER A 610 5.93 8.64 24.78
CA SER A 610 5.81 8.03 26.12
C SER A 610 5.73 9.12 27.21
N PRO A 611 5.03 8.87 28.34
CA PRO A 611 5.04 9.80 29.47
C PRO A 611 6.44 10.09 29.99
N GLN A 612 7.33 9.09 30.01
CA GLN A 612 8.69 9.22 30.52
C GLN A 612 9.55 10.14 29.65
N ASP A 613 9.46 10.01 28.32
CA ASP A 613 10.18 10.91 27.41
C ASP A 613 9.59 12.30 27.42
N ALA A 614 8.25 12.41 27.49
CA ALA A 614 7.57 13.70 27.62
C ALA A 614 8.02 14.44 28.89
N ASP A 615 8.03 13.77 30.05
CA ASP A 615 8.48 14.34 31.32
C ASP A 615 9.96 14.76 31.26
N LYS A 616 10.83 13.91 30.71
CA LYS A 616 12.26 14.19 30.52
C LYS A 616 12.49 15.43 29.65
N MET A 617 11.67 15.60 28.61
CA MET A 617 11.72 16.74 27.69
C MET A 617 10.86 17.92 28.16
N ARG A 618 10.18 17.81 29.31
CA ARG A 618 9.24 18.80 29.86
C ARG A 618 8.14 19.17 28.85
N LEU A 619 7.64 18.17 28.13
CA LEU A 619 6.57 18.34 27.17
C LEU A 619 5.21 18.07 27.82
N GLN A 620 4.25 18.95 27.56
CA GLN A 620 2.86 18.79 27.97
C GLN A 620 2.03 18.18 26.84
N ASP A 621 0.99 17.44 27.21
CA ASP A 621 0.01 16.96 26.23
C ASP A 621 -0.68 18.13 25.51
N GLN A 622 -1.07 17.92 24.25
CA GLN A 622 -1.72 18.91 23.38
C GLN A 622 -0.90 20.13 22.95
N GLN A 623 0.29 20.37 23.51
CA GLN A 623 1.11 21.48 23.05
C GLN A 623 1.69 21.20 21.65
N LEU A 624 1.91 22.25 20.86
CA LEU A 624 2.62 22.18 19.60
C LEU A 624 4.14 22.14 19.83
N VAL A 625 4.81 21.30 19.04
CA VAL A 625 6.26 21.11 19.07
C VAL A 625 6.80 21.05 17.64
N TRP A 626 8.10 21.30 17.51
CA TRP A 626 8.82 20.93 16.30
C TRP A 626 9.37 19.51 16.42
N VAL A 627 9.26 18.76 15.33
CA VAL A 627 9.99 17.50 15.14
C VAL A 627 11.00 17.74 14.02
N GLU A 628 12.26 17.50 14.30
CA GLU A 628 13.37 17.76 13.38
C GLU A 628 14.16 16.48 13.15
N SER A 629 14.50 16.25 11.89
CA SER A 629 15.43 15.20 11.45
C SER A 629 16.57 15.84 10.67
N ARG A 630 17.52 15.03 10.24
CA ARG A 630 18.64 15.49 9.39
C ARG A 630 18.20 16.06 8.03
N ARG A 631 16.94 15.87 7.63
CA ARG A 631 16.40 16.28 6.31
C ARG A 631 15.44 17.46 6.40
N GLY A 632 14.75 17.64 7.52
CA GLY A 632 13.68 18.62 7.60
C GLY A 632 13.14 18.81 9.00
N LYS A 633 12.17 19.73 9.10
CA LYS A 633 11.55 20.13 10.34
C LYS A 633 10.06 20.35 10.11
N VAL A 634 9.22 19.75 10.95
CA VAL A 634 7.76 19.85 10.84
C VAL A 634 7.13 20.18 12.19
N ILE A 635 6.03 20.92 12.17
CA ILE A 635 5.25 21.22 13.37
C ILE A 635 4.20 20.14 13.59
N THR A 636 3.98 19.74 14.83
CA THR A 636 2.97 18.72 15.19
C THR A 636 2.49 18.90 16.63
N ARG A 637 1.39 18.25 16.99
CA ARG A 637 0.79 18.32 18.34
C ARG A 637 1.20 17.12 19.19
N VAL A 638 1.64 17.35 20.40
CA VAL A 638 2.01 16.26 21.33
C VAL A 638 0.76 15.47 21.73
N SER A 639 0.88 14.14 21.68
CA SER A 639 -0.05 13.19 22.30
C SER A 639 0.72 12.28 23.25
N VAL A 640 0.64 12.57 24.55
CA VAL A 640 1.28 11.74 25.58
C VAL A 640 0.45 10.48 25.77
N SER A 641 1.10 9.30 25.68
CA SER A 641 0.39 8.03 25.74
C SER A 641 1.26 6.90 26.31
N GLU A 642 0.73 6.20 27.32
CA GLU A 642 1.35 5.00 27.92
C GLU A 642 1.46 3.82 26.95
N ARG A 643 0.86 3.93 25.76
CA ARG A 643 0.93 2.89 24.72
C ARG A 643 2.24 2.92 23.93
N ILE A 644 3.00 3.99 24.07
CA ILE A 644 4.19 4.29 23.29
C ILE A 644 5.43 3.88 24.09
N ASN A 645 6.35 3.18 23.43
CA ASN A 645 7.61 2.76 24.03
C ASN A 645 8.57 3.94 24.22
N VAL A 646 9.37 3.87 25.27
CA VAL A 646 10.43 4.86 25.57
C VAL A 646 11.48 4.86 24.46
N GLY A 647 11.97 6.05 24.10
CA GLY A 647 12.99 6.26 23.06
C GLY A 647 12.45 6.34 21.64
N ALA A 648 11.13 6.31 21.45
CA ALA A 648 10.50 6.41 20.15
C ALA A 648 9.27 7.35 20.16
N VAL A 649 9.00 7.93 19.00
CA VAL A 649 7.83 8.76 18.72
C VAL A 649 7.13 8.29 17.45
N TYR A 650 5.83 8.49 17.39
CA TYR A 650 5.01 8.01 16.27
C TYR A 650 4.19 9.14 15.67
N MET A 651 4.32 9.33 14.36
CA MET A 651 3.53 10.29 13.59
C MET A 651 2.79 9.58 12.47
N THR A 652 1.75 10.21 11.93
CA THR A 652 0.96 9.65 10.83
C THR A 652 1.14 10.49 9.57
N TYR A 653 1.23 9.86 8.39
CA TYR A 653 1.59 10.55 7.15
C TYR A 653 0.41 11.24 6.41
N GLN A 654 -0.77 11.28 7.04
CA GLN A 654 -2.01 11.86 6.51
C GLN A 654 -2.06 13.40 6.54
N TRP A 655 -1.15 14.04 7.27
CA TRP A 655 -1.20 15.47 7.57
C TRP A 655 -0.45 16.29 6.52
N TRP A 656 -1.05 17.37 6.04
CA TRP A 656 -0.47 18.19 4.98
C TRP A 656 0.43 19.31 5.53
N ILE A 657 0.25 19.69 6.79
CA ILE A 657 1.11 20.65 7.49
C ILE A 657 2.18 19.92 8.30
N GLY A 658 1.79 19.04 9.22
CA GLY A 658 2.71 18.16 9.94
C GLY A 658 3.14 16.94 9.11
N ALA A 659 3.57 17.16 7.87
CA ALA A 659 3.86 16.08 6.91
C ALA A 659 5.11 15.30 7.32
N CYS A 660 4.95 14.20 8.06
CA CYS A 660 6.09 13.44 8.62
C CYS A 660 7.08 12.94 7.56
N ASN A 661 6.66 12.81 6.30
CA ASN A 661 7.53 12.38 5.21
C ASN A 661 8.59 13.44 4.80
N GLU A 662 8.43 14.70 5.23
CA GLU A 662 9.53 15.70 5.20
C GLU A 662 10.72 15.27 6.07
N LEU A 663 10.50 14.39 7.04
CA LEU A 663 11.51 13.93 7.98
C LEU A 663 12.16 12.61 7.56
N THR A 664 11.46 11.80 6.76
CA THR A 664 11.85 10.41 6.45
C THR A 664 12.98 10.32 5.44
N LEU A 665 13.76 9.26 5.54
CA LEU A 665 14.90 8.93 4.67
C LEU A 665 14.45 8.20 3.40
N ASP A 666 15.21 8.40 2.34
CA ASP A 666 15.12 7.72 1.04
C ASP A 666 15.87 6.37 0.99
N HIS A 667 16.42 5.87 2.11
CA HIS A 667 17.07 4.57 2.15
C HIS A 667 16.08 3.44 1.91
N LEU A 668 16.41 2.56 0.96
CA LEU A 668 15.53 1.53 0.42
C LEU A 668 16.03 0.12 0.75
N ASP A 669 15.11 -0.81 0.99
CA ASP A 669 15.39 -2.24 0.96
C ASP A 669 16.05 -2.60 -0.40
N PRO A 670 17.18 -3.32 -0.38
CA PRO A 670 18.02 -3.46 -1.58
C PRO A 670 17.35 -4.24 -2.71
N ILE A 671 16.37 -5.10 -2.38
CA ILE A 671 15.70 -6.01 -3.31
C ILE A 671 14.40 -5.37 -3.82
N SER A 672 13.52 -5.01 -2.89
CA SER A 672 12.18 -4.50 -3.19
C SER A 672 12.14 -3.00 -3.48
N LYS A 673 13.21 -2.27 -3.16
CA LYS A 673 13.29 -0.81 -3.27
C LYS A 673 12.25 -0.09 -2.40
N THR A 674 11.79 -0.71 -1.30
CA THR A 674 10.84 -0.10 -0.36
C THR A 674 11.57 0.76 0.67
N PRO A 675 11.12 2.00 0.94
CA PRO A 675 11.78 2.88 1.89
C PRO A 675 11.58 2.49 3.36
N GLU A 676 12.55 2.86 4.19
CA GLU A 676 12.59 2.62 5.63
C GLU A 676 11.79 3.67 6.43
N TYR A 677 10.48 3.76 6.17
CA TYR A 677 9.59 4.71 6.86
C TYR A 677 9.44 4.50 8.37
N LYS A 678 9.74 3.29 8.88
CA LYS A 678 9.49 2.92 10.28
C LYS A 678 10.64 3.29 11.22
N TYR A 679 11.69 3.92 10.70
CA TYR A 679 12.84 4.30 11.49
C TYR A 679 13.55 5.52 10.91
N CYS A 680 13.46 6.64 11.61
CA CYS A 680 14.16 7.89 11.29
C CYS A 680 14.63 8.50 12.62
N ALA A 681 15.88 8.95 12.72
CA ALA A 681 16.35 9.61 13.93
C ALA A 681 15.83 11.06 13.96
N VAL A 682 15.19 11.44 15.07
CA VAL A 682 14.61 12.77 15.27
C VAL A 682 14.91 13.34 16.65
N LYS A 683 14.72 14.66 16.79
CA LYS A 683 14.60 15.37 18.06
C LYS A 683 13.28 16.12 18.12
N LEU A 684 12.78 16.34 19.33
CA LEU A 684 11.62 17.19 19.60
C LEU A 684 12.09 18.49 20.25
N GLU A 685 11.59 19.62 19.76
CA GLU A 685 11.85 20.94 20.33
C GLU A 685 10.54 21.58 20.79
N ALA A 686 10.50 21.99 22.06
CA ALA A 686 9.36 22.67 22.64
C ALA A 686 9.19 24.07 22.04
N ILE A 687 7.94 24.49 21.81
CA ILE A 687 7.63 25.85 21.38
C ILE A 687 7.09 26.62 22.61
N THR A 688 7.80 27.66 23.05
CA THR A 688 7.38 28.42 24.25
C THR A 688 6.10 29.22 23.99
N ASP A 689 6.02 29.89 22.84
CA ASP A 689 4.84 30.67 22.45
C ASP A 689 3.82 29.79 21.71
N GLN A 690 2.98 29.08 22.48
CA GLN A 690 1.92 28.22 21.94
C GLN A 690 0.85 29.01 21.18
N THR A 691 0.62 30.28 21.52
CA THR A 691 -0.34 31.12 20.80
C THR A 691 0.17 31.45 19.40
N TRP A 692 1.45 31.78 19.25
CA TRP A 692 2.08 31.88 17.94
C TRP A 692 2.00 30.57 17.17
N ALA A 693 2.31 29.44 17.81
CA ALA A 693 2.34 28.13 17.16
C ALA A 693 0.97 27.74 16.58
N GLU A 694 -0.11 27.94 17.33
CA GLU A 694 -1.47 27.66 16.86
C GLU A 694 -1.86 28.58 15.69
N ASN A 695 -1.50 29.86 15.76
CA ASN A 695 -1.71 30.80 14.66
C ASN A 695 -0.90 30.41 13.42
N TYR A 696 0.35 29.95 13.58
CA TYR A 696 1.20 29.48 12.50
C TYR A 696 0.56 28.30 11.76
N VAL A 697 0.10 27.27 12.49
CA VAL A 697 -0.58 26.11 11.88
C VAL A 697 -1.81 26.55 11.09
N GLN A 698 -2.65 27.41 11.67
CA GLN A 698 -3.86 27.90 11.00
C GLN A 698 -3.53 28.70 9.73
N GLN A 699 -2.50 29.54 9.77
CA GLN A 699 -2.05 30.32 8.62
C GLN A 699 -1.51 29.42 7.51
N GLU A 700 -0.59 28.51 7.82
CA GLU A 700 -0.02 27.57 6.85
C GLU A 700 -1.08 26.69 6.20
N TYR A 701 -2.03 26.18 7.00
CA TYR A 701 -3.14 25.39 6.48
C TYR A 701 -4.07 26.20 5.58
N SER A 702 -4.42 27.42 5.98
CA SER A 702 -5.26 28.31 5.19
C SER A 702 -4.58 28.70 3.88
N GLN A 703 -3.27 28.97 3.90
CA GLN A 703 -2.48 29.28 2.72
C GLN A 703 -2.42 28.10 1.75
N LEU A 704 -2.17 26.88 2.26
CA LEU A 704 -2.15 25.67 1.44
C LEU A 704 -3.51 25.45 0.77
N LYS A 705 -4.61 25.50 1.53
CA LYS A 705 -5.96 25.35 0.98
C LYS A 705 -6.28 26.42 -0.06
N ALA A 706 -5.92 27.68 0.21
CA ALA A 706 -6.14 28.78 -0.72
C ALA A 706 -5.31 28.61 -2.00
N ARG A 707 -4.08 28.09 -1.90
CA ARG A 707 -3.22 27.78 -3.06
C ARG A 707 -3.87 26.71 -3.94
N LEU A 708 -4.21 25.55 -3.37
CA LEU A 708 -4.81 24.45 -4.12
C LEU A 708 -6.16 24.86 -4.73
N ARG A 709 -6.96 25.64 -4.00
CA ARG A 709 -8.21 26.17 -4.53
C ARG A 709 -8.00 27.10 -5.72
N ARG A 710 -7.00 27.97 -5.66
CA ARG A 710 -6.66 28.89 -6.76
C ARG A 710 -6.20 28.14 -8.01
N GLU A 711 -5.38 27.10 -7.84
CA GLU A 711 -4.95 26.26 -8.96
C GLU A 711 -6.12 25.47 -9.57
N ALA A 712 -7.14 25.11 -8.78
CA ALA A 712 -8.30 24.35 -9.28
C ALA A 712 -9.41 25.21 -9.90
N GLU A 713 -9.67 26.41 -9.38
CA GLU A 713 -10.80 27.28 -9.77
C GLU A 713 -10.44 28.26 -10.90
N VAL A 714 -9.56 27.86 -11.83
CA VAL A 714 -9.10 28.73 -12.93
C VAL A 714 -10.27 29.13 -13.83
N ILE A 715 -10.56 30.44 -13.86
CA ILE A 715 -11.63 31.12 -14.61
C ILE A 715 -11.26 31.22 -16.08
#